data_AF-A0A1J1LGE8-F1
#
_entry.id   AF-A0A1J1LGE8-F1
#
_cell.length_a   1.000
_cell.length_b   1.000
_cell.length_c   1.000
_cell.angle_alpha   90.00
_cell.angle_beta   90.00
_cell.angle_gamma   90.00
#
_symmetry.space_group_name_H-M   'P 1'
#
loop_
_entity.id
_entity.type
_entity.pdbx_description
1 polymer ?
#
loop_
_entity_poly.entity_id
_entity_poly.type
_entity_poly.pdbx_seq_one_letter_code
_entity_poly.pdbx_strand_id
1 'polypeptide(L)'
;MIYSNYQIGGSLAQDASTYVVRKADSDLYSQLKQGNFCYVLNSRQMGKSSLLVKTRYRLQQEGFQCTTLDMTRIGSEMVTAQQWYKGIVSELWRGFNLLGKFNLKNWWKEEEDISVVQRLSNFIEDILLTQFPDKNLIIFVDEIDSILSLNFKVDDFFAFIRFCYNQRAINPEYNRVSFALFGVATPSDLISDRNRTPFNIGTAIELEGFTLNEVKPLIPGLEKKITNAQAVMREIINWTGGQPFLTQKICQLVLNSAQETRNDVLTIPPGTEGFWVESLVRSHIIYKWESQDEPEHLRTIRNRIEYNHYRLGRILGIYQNILQGLEVLTDDSNEQSELILSGLAIKTGGILRVKNRIYQEVFDADWVTQQLSSLRPYSQAFDAWVQSNQQDSSRLLRGQALKEAQNWSSGRSITDLDYQFLAKSEELDRREMQQALEAAKMRETEARLLQEKQTAKLQRFLLLSVSSALIIAIGLSGISWFQYHQARVNEQQAKTNEMKALRQSSEALFALNQRFEALIQSMKAYKQLQTLPHVDSETRETVQLTLQKSVYGIQEYNQLLGHTSLIHSVAFSPKGDLIASGGMDKTIKLWKPDGTLLKTLIGHQDAIFSIAFSPRQPLLASSSNDKTIKLWKTDGTYVRTLTGHEDPVMAVSFSPTEDKLISASFDKTLKLWTVEGKLLKTIAAHTEKIKTVSFSPDGQRFASGGEDQTVKIWKSDGTLLKTLTGHEAEVMSVAWSADSQQLASASRDKTIKLWSREGVLLQTFGPFEDEVWGVAFSPNGKFLAGGIRNQQIQLWRKDSTTSLYNPYKTLWQHLGEVSAVAFSPDSQTLASASWDKSIKLSKIGYSLVMPLIGHEDTVWGVNFSPDGQIIASSSLDKTIKLWTNKGRLLQTLKTGHLWRVNRVEFSPDGRWLASTSDDATIKLWQRTQTGLLNTQPDKTLKGHKWGVWDVKFSPDSQSLISGSWDKTIKIWGLDGKLRQTLEGHQGQVWGISIQPERQWIASSSDDNTVKIWNFQGQLLQTLTGHQDGVWDVAFSPDGQVLASASRDQTIKLWRWNPSLKSFMDEHTLRGHTGTVMAVAFSPDQKFIASASQDKTIKLWKMDGTLVKTLNAHDNEVYDVKFSPDSKTLISASADKTVILWNLDQVLTLNDFAYACNWVQDYLKTNLRVSPEDRTLCQKMFKSGN
;
A
#
# COMPACT_ATOMS: atom_id res chain seq x y z
N MET A 1 -50.85 26.82 -11.66
CA MET A 1 -51.08 25.38 -11.39
C MET A 1 -49.73 24.74 -11.18
N ILE A 2 -49.30 24.56 -9.94
CA ILE A 2 -48.02 23.94 -9.62
C ILE A 2 -48.33 22.48 -9.24
N TYR A 3 -47.77 21.54 -10.00
CA TYR A 3 -47.84 20.12 -9.66
C TYR A 3 -47.03 19.89 -8.37
N SER A 4 -47.69 19.40 -7.33
CA SER A 4 -47.05 19.04 -6.06
C SER A 4 -46.22 17.77 -6.25
N ASN A 5 -44.98 17.89 -6.75
CA ASN A 5 -44.09 16.73 -6.87
C ASN A 5 -43.48 16.43 -5.49
N TYR A 6 -43.65 15.20 -4.98
CA TYR A 6 -42.92 14.74 -3.80
C TYR A 6 -41.43 14.67 -4.14
N GLN A 7 -40.58 15.21 -3.27
CA GLN A 7 -39.14 15.24 -3.51
C GLN A 7 -38.47 14.18 -2.64
N ILE A 8 -38.04 13.09 -3.28
CA ILE A 8 -37.33 11.99 -2.64
C ILE A 8 -35.83 12.32 -2.68
N GLY A 9 -35.28 12.79 -1.55
CA GLY A 9 -33.87 13.16 -1.42
C GLY A 9 -33.57 14.65 -1.66
N GLY A 10 -32.42 15.10 -1.13
CA GLY A 10 -31.97 16.50 -1.23
C GLY A 10 -32.67 17.46 -0.26
N SER A 11 -32.24 18.73 -0.27
CA SER A 11 -32.86 19.82 0.51
C SER A 11 -34.04 20.42 -0.23
N LEU A 12 -35.11 20.73 0.51
CA LEU A 12 -36.27 21.44 -0.03
C LEU A 12 -35.96 22.94 -0.12
N ALA A 13 -36.39 23.57 -1.21
CA ALA A 13 -36.35 25.02 -1.36
C ALA A 13 -37.25 25.72 -0.32
N GLN A 14 -37.00 27.01 -0.11
CA GLN A 14 -37.67 27.83 0.91
C GLN A 14 -39.20 27.85 0.77
N ASP A 15 -39.69 27.83 -0.48
CA ASP A 15 -41.08 27.95 -0.90
C ASP A 15 -41.75 26.60 -1.22
N ALA A 16 -41.08 25.48 -0.94
CA ALA A 16 -41.61 24.15 -1.21
C ALA A 16 -42.91 23.90 -0.42
N SER A 17 -44.01 23.68 -1.16
CA SER A 17 -45.35 23.41 -0.61
C SER A 17 -45.43 22.08 0.15
N THR A 18 -44.47 21.19 -0.06
CA THR A 18 -44.34 19.86 0.57
C THR A 18 -43.52 19.88 1.87
N TYR A 19 -43.02 21.04 2.31
CA TYR A 19 -42.27 21.12 3.57
C TYR A 19 -43.18 20.92 4.77
N VAL A 20 -42.86 19.92 5.60
CA VAL A 20 -43.54 19.64 6.86
C VAL A 20 -42.83 20.38 8.00
N VAL A 21 -43.54 21.31 8.64
CA VAL A 21 -43.06 22.01 9.84
C VAL A 21 -43.15 21.05 11.02
N ARG A 22 -42.03 20.83 11.70
CA ARG A 22 -41.93 19.96 12.88
C ARG A 22 -41.75 20.77 14.14
N LYS A 23 -41.93 20.13 15.30
CA LYS A 23 -41.53 20.71 16.59
C LYS A 23 -40.06 21.19 16.62
N ALA A 24 -39.15 20.47 15.95
CA ALA A 24 -37.75 20.87 15.84
C ALA A 24 -37.55 22.24 15.15
N ASP A 25 -38.44 22.64 14.24
CA ASP A 25 -38.41 23.95 13.57
C ASP A 25 -38.67 25.10 14.56
N SER A 26 -39.65 24.94 15.45
CA SER A 26 -39.94 25.93 16.49
C SER A 26 -38.86 25.94 17.56
N ASP A 27 -38.39 24.76 17.97
CA ASP A 27 -37.44 24.62 19.07
C ASP A 27 -36.08 25.22 18.68
N LEU A 28 -35.52 24.82 17.52
CA LEU A 28 -34.26 25.38 17.03
C LEU A 28 -34.33 26.90 16.84
N TYR A 29 -35.44 27.38 16.25
CA TYR A 29 -35.64 28.81 16.02
C TYR A 29 -35.68 29.61 17.33
N SER A 30 -36.47 29.14 18.30
CA SER A 30 -36.64 29.82 19.59
C SER A 30 -35.33 29.87 20.39
N GLN A 31 -34.56 28.77 20.39
CA GLN A 31 -33.29 28.66 21.09
C GLN A 31 -32.22 29.56 20.47
N LEU A 32 -32.09 29.56 19.13
CA LEU A 32 -31.14 30.44 18.44
C LEU A 32 -31.50 31.92 18.58
N LYS A 33 -32.79 32.25 18.60
CA LYS A 33 -33.26 33.62 18.84
C LYS A 33 -32.93 34.11 20.26
N GLN A 34 -32.90 33.21 21.24
CA GLN A 34 -32.43 33.51 22.61
C GLN A 34 -30.90 33.58 22.73
N GLY A 35 -30.17 33.29 21.64
CA GLY A 35 -28.71 33.25 21.64
C GLY A 35 -28.12 31.95 22.17
N ASN A 36 -28.90 30.85 22.29
CA ASN A 36 -28.36 29.59 22.78
C ASN A 36 -27.60 28.83 21.68
N PHE A 37 -26.51 28.16 22.06
CA PHE A 37 -25.84 27.21 21.18
C PHE A 37 -26.76 26.01 20.98
N CYS A 38 -26.82 25.47 19.77
CA CYS A 38 -27.69 24.34 19.44
C CYS A 38 -26.92 23.27 18.68
N TYR A 39 -27.35 22.01 18.78
CA TYR A 39 -26.85 20.96 17.92
C TYR A 39 -27.95 19.98 17.50
N VAL A 40 -27.95 19.61 16.21
CA VAL A 40 -28.87 18.67 15.56
C VAL A 40 -28.05 17.47 15.07
N LEU A 41 -27.69 16.62 16.02
CA LEU A 41 -26.81 15.47 15.85
C LEU A 41 -27.63 14.19 15.88
N ASN A 42 -28.21 13.83 14.73
CA ASN A 42 -29.12 12.69 14.60
C ASN A 42 -28.69 11.78 13.44
N SER A 43 -29.21 10.55 13.43
CA SER A 43 -29.08 9.58 12.31
C SER A 43 -29.27 10.23 10.94
N ARG A 44 -28.69 9.64 9.88
CA ARG A 44 -28.81 10.16 8.51
C ARG A 44 -30.30 10.18 8.12
N GLN A 45 -30.89 11.37 8.21
CA GLN A 45 -32.31 11.61 8.00
C GLN A 45 -32.49 12.85 7.13
N MET A 46 -33.38 12.74 6.15
CA MET A 46 -33.73 13.83 5.25
C MET A 46 -34.40 14.98 6.02
N GLY A 47 -34.07 16.22 5.65
CA GLY A 47 -34.68 17.43 6.20
C GLY A 47 -33.87 18.19 7.26
N LYS A 48 -32.59 17.81 7.52
CA LYS A 48 -31.67 18.60 8.36
C LYS A 48 -31.23 19.89 7.67
N SER A 49 -30.72 19.80 6.44
CA SER A 49 -30.35 20.98 5.65
C SER A 49 -31.57 21.86 5.33
N SER A 50 -32.74 21.27 5.10
CA SER A 50 -33.99 22.03 4.92
C SER A 50 -34.39 22.81 6.19
N LEU A 51 -34.22 22.21 7.38
CA LEU A 51 -34.42 22.87 8.67
C LEU A 51 -33.43 24.04 8.85
N LEU A 52 -32.15 23.82 8.54
CA LEU A 52 -31.11 24.86 8.54
C LEU A 52 -31.51 26.04 7.65
N VAL A 53 -31.85 25.78 6.38
CA VAL A 53 -32.21 26.82 5.39
C VAL A 53 -33.42 27.63 5.86
N LYS A 54 -34.48 26.98 6.36
CA LYS A 54 -35.68 27.69 6.85
C LYS A 54 -35.41 28.52 8.09
N THR A 55 -34.72 27.95 9.08
CA THR A 55 -34.39 28.67 10.32
C THR A 55 -33.49 29.87 10.03
N ARG A 56 -32.47 29.70 9.19
CA ARG A 56 -31.58 30.78 8.74
C ARG A 56 -32.35 31.91 8.06
N TYR A 57 -33.24 31.57 7.12
CA TYR A 57 -34.06 32.57 6.43
C TYR A 57 -34.95 33.35 7.41
N ARG A 58 -35.61 32.66 8.35
CA ARG A 58 -36.50 33.30 9.33
C ARG A 58 -35.73 34.26 10.25
N LEU A 59 -34.53 33.88 10.68
CA LEU A 59 -33.66 34.74 11.49
C LEU A 59 -33.15 35.96 10.69
N GLN A 60 -32.80 35.79 9.42
CA GLN A 60 -32.38 36.90 8.56
C GLN A 60 -33.48 37.95 8.36
N GLN A 61 -34.74 37.52 8.23
CA GLN A 61 -35.89 38.44 8.14
C GLN A 61 -36.10 39.28 9.41
N GLU A 62 -35.70 38.76 10.57
CA GLU A 62 -35.73 39.49 11.84
C GLU A 62 -34.43 40.29 12.11
N GLY A 63 -33.53 40.39 11.13
CA GLY A 63 -32.34 41.24 11.19
C GLY A 63 -31.09 40.62 11.80
N PHE A 64 -31.07 39.30 12.03
CA PHE A 64 -29.89 38.55 12.45
C PHE A 64 -28.92 38.33 11.27
N GLN A 65 -27.62 38.41 11.54
CA GLN A 65 -26.60 38.13 10.53
C GLN A 65 -26.20 36.66 10.61
N CYS A 66 -26.50 35.90 9.56
CA CYS A 66 -26.32 34.45 9.56
C CYS A 66 -25.36 33.99 8.46
N THR A 67 -24.53 33.00 8.76
CA THR A 67 -23.67 32.32 7.78
C THR A 67 -23.72 30.81 7.92
N THR A 68 -23.28 30.10 6.87
CA THR A 68 -23.20 28.64 6.87
C THR A 68 -21.79 28.20 6.51
N LEU A 69 -21.22 27.35 7.36
CA LEU A 69 -19.97 26.65 7.15
C LEU A 69 -20.28 25.22 6.72
N ASP A 70 -20.00 24.94 5.47
CA ASP A 70 -20.11 23.60 4.90
C ASP A 70 -18.75 22.90 5.03
N MET A 71 -18.67 21.87 5.88
CA MET A 71 -17.42 21.16 6.14
C MET A 71 -16.91 20.38 4.92
N THR A 72 -17.78 19.89 4.02
CA THR A 72 -17.31 19.14 2.84
C THR A 72 -16.64 20.05 1.82
N ARG A 73 -17.10 21.30 1.70
CA ARG A 73 -16.51 22.30 0.82
C ARG A 73 -15.08 22.68 1.19
N ILE A 74 -14.71 22.57 2.47
CA ILE A 74 -13.37 22.87 2.98
C ILE A 74 -12.38 21.72 2.65
N GLY A 75 -12.89 20.49 2.50
CA GLY A 75 -12.13 19.27 2.19
C GLY A 75 -11.96 18.37 3.41
N SER A 76 -11.90 17.05 3.17
CA SER A 76 -11.94 16.02 4.22
C SER A 76 -10.81 14.99 4.18
N GLU A 77 -10.23 14.67 3.01
CA GLU A 77 -9.23 13.58 2.90
C GLU A 77 -7.77 14.05 2.74
N MET A 78 -7.53 15.15 2.01
CA MET A 78 -6.18 15.63 1.64
C MET A 78 -5.84 17.02 2.16
N VAL A 79 -6.63 17.57 3.09
CA VAL A 79 -6.44 18.94 3.60
C VAL A 79 -5.53 18.95 4.83
N THR A 80 -4.65 19.93 4.95
CA THR A 80 -3.84 20.12 6.19
C THR A 80 -4.60 20.95 7.22
N ALA A 81 -4.23 20.86 8.50
CA ALA A 81 -4.86 21.65 9.57
C ALA A 81 -4.87 23.16 9.26
N GLN A 82 -3.74 23.71 8.79
CA GLN A 82 -3.65 25.12 8.43
C GLN A 82 -4.57 25.50 7.26
N GLN A 83 -4.65 24.64 6.23
CA GLN A 83 -5.56 24.86 5.11
C GLN A 83 -7.03 24.79 5.54
N TRP A 84 -7.36 23.87 6.46
CA TRP A 84 -8.71 23.68 6.96
C TRP A 84 -9.19 24.88 7.80
N TYR A 85 -8.41 25.34 8.79
CA TYR A 85 -8.73 26.55 9.56
C TYR A 85 -8.78 27.82 8.69
N LYS A 86 -7.87 27.93 7.70
CA LYS A 86 -7.92 29.00 6.71
C LYS A 86 -9.20 28.93 5.86
N GLY A 87 -9.64 27.74 5.51
CA GLY A 87 -10.90 27.48 4.83
C GLY A 87 -12.09 27.95 5.65
N ILE A 88 -12.15 27.61 6.95
CA ILE A 88 -13.18 28.09 7.88
C ILE A 88 -13.23 29.61 7.89
N VAL A 89 -12.09 30.29 8.11
CA VAL A 89 -12.03 31.75 8.15
C VAL A 89 -12.42 32.36 6.79
N SER A 90 -12.01 31.74 5.69
CA SER A 90 -12.40 32.17 4.33
C SER A 90 -13.91 32.06 4.10
N GLU A 91 -14.55 30.99 4.57
CA GLU A 91 -15.99 30.81 4.44
C GLU A 91 -16.78 31.75 5.36
N LEU A 92 -16.31 32.00 6.59
CA LEU A 92 -16.87 33.05 7.45
C LEU A 92 -16.73 34.43 6.79
N TRP A 93 -15.57 34.75 6.24
CA TRP A 93 -15.29 36.01 5.55
C TRP A 93 -16.23 36.25 4.36
N ARG A 94 -16.43 35.22 3.51
CA ARG A 94 -17.37 35.29 2.38
C ARG A 94 -18.82 35.34 2.86
N GLY A 95 -19.16 34.48 3.82
CA GLY A 95 -20.52 34.29 4.28
C GLY A 95 -21.08 35.45 5.10
N PHE A 96 -20.22 36.25 5.75
CA PHE A 96 -20.60 37.53 6.36
C PHE A 96 -20.46 38.73 5.41
N ASN A 97 -20.16 38.50 4.12
CA ASN A 97 -20.05 39.52 3.08
C ASN A 97 -19.00 40.62 3.40
N LEU A 98 -17.80 40.18 3.81
CA LEU A 98 -16.66 41.06 4.12
C LEU A 98 -15.74 41.32 2.91
N LEU A 99 -16.14 40.86 1.72
CA LEU A 99 -15.47 41.13 0.45
C LEU A 99 -15.36 42.64 0.21
N GLY A 100 -14.14 43.13 -0.01
CA GLY A 100 -13.84 44.55 -0.23
C GLY A 100 -13.75 45.41 1.03
N LYS A 101 -14.18 44.91 2.19
CA LYS A 101 -14.07 45.61 3.50
C LYS A 101 -12.81 45.23 4.28
N PHE A 102 -12.29 44.04 4.02
CA PHE A 102 -11.16 43.45 4.74
C PHE A 102 -10.34 42.56 3.79
N ASN A 103 -9.02 42.72 3.81
CA ASN A 103 -8.11 41.90 3.00
C ASN A 103 -7.63 40.68 3.80
N LEU A 104 -8.38 39.59 3.67
CA LEU A 104 -8.08 38.32 4.35
C LEU A 104 -6.68 37.79 4.03
N LYS A 105 -6.18 37.99 2.80
CA LYS A 105 -4.87 37.47 2.40
C LYS A 105 -3.73 38.15 3.15
N ASN A 106 -3.82 39.46 3.35
CA ASN A 106 -2.81 40.22 4.10
C ASN A 106 -2.88 39.91 5.59
N TRP A 107 -4.08 39.99 6.18
CA TRP A 107 -4.27 39.71 7.61
C TRP A 107 -3.84 38.29 7.99
N TRP A 108 -4.17 37.28 7.18
CA TRP A 108 -3.76 35.89 7.45
C TRP A 108 -2.23 35.71 7.47
N LYS A 109 -1.51 36.53 6.68
CA LYS A 109 -0.05 36.53 6.60
C LYS A 109 0.58 37.31 7.77
N GLU A 110 -0.05 38.39 8.21
CA GLU A 110 0.40 39.16 9.39
C GLU A 110 0.27 38.35 10.68
N GLU A 111 -0.79 37.53 10.80
CA GLU A 111 -1.01 36.64 11.94
C GLU A 111 -0.26 35.29 11.81
N GLU A 112 0.78 35.19 10.95
CA GLU A 112 1.45 33.92 10.65
C GLU A 112 2.21 33.30 11.84
N ASP A 113 2.52 34.10 12.85
CA ASP A 113 3.32 33.68 14.00
C ASP A 113 2.49 33.08 15.15
N ILE A 114 1.15 33.14 15.08
CA ILE A 114 0.25 32.60 16.12
C ILE A 114 -0.48 31.32 15.66
N SER A 115 -0.95 30.54 16.65
CA SER A 115 -1.62 29.24 16.39
C SER A 115 -2.88 29.40 15.53
N VAL A 116 -3.18 28.41 14.70
CA VAL A 116 -4.33 28.46 13.76
C VAL A 116 -5.69 28.61 14.45
N VAL A 117 -5.81 28.10 15.68
CA VAL A 117 -7.01 28.24 16.53
C VAL A 117 -7.09 29.65 17.11
N GLN A 118 -5.97 30.22 17.54
CA GLN A 118 -5.90 31.62 17.99
C GLN A 118 -6.26 32.57 16.84
N ARG A 119 -5.82 32.30 15.61
CA ARG A 119 -6.25 33.10 14.44
C ARG A 119 -7.74 33.04 14.23
N LEU A 120 -8.36 31.86 14.33
CA LEU A 120 -9.82 31.76 14.24
C LEU A 120 -10.50 32.59 15.35
N SER A 121 -9.95 32.54 16.58
CA SER A 121 -10.43 33.37 17.70
C SER A 121 -10.34 34.86 17.41
N ASN A 122 -9.15 35.35 17.03
CA ASN A 122 -8.91 36.76 16.70
C ASN A 122 -9.78 37.20 15.51
N PHE A 123 -10.06 36.33 14.54
CA PHE A 123 -10.97 36.65 13.45
C PHE A 123 -12.41 36.89 13.93
N ILE A 124 -12.91 36.10 14.89
CA ILE A 124 -14.24 36.35 15.46
C ILE A 124 -14.23 37.63 16.31
N GLU A 125 -13.23 37.80 17.16
CA GLU A 125 -13.16 38.89 18.13
C GLU A 125 -12.83 40.25 17.50
N ASP A 126 -11.74 40.33 16.74
CA ASP A 126 -11.19 41.60 16.24
C ASP A 126 -11.82 42.02 14.90
N ILE A 127 -12.39 41.06 14.14
CA ILE A 127 -12.98 41.33 12.83
C ILE A 127 -14.50 41.21 12.87
N LEU A 128 -15.07 40.03 13.19
CA LEU A 128 -16.53 39.85 13.09
C LEU A 128 -17.29 40.70 14.12
N LEU A 129 -16.92 40.66 15.39
CA LEU A 129 -17.63 41.42 16.43
C LEU A 129 -17.50 42.94 16.24
N THR A 130 -16.34 43.41 15.78
CA THR A 130 -16.07 44.84 15.49
C THR A 130 -16.79 45.35 14.25
N GLN A 131 -16.88 44.55 13.18
CA GLN A 131 -17.59 44.95 11.95
C GLN A 131 -19.11 44.96 12.11
N PHE A 132 -19.63 44.22 13.09
CA PHE A 132 -21.06 44.09 13.35
C PHE A 132 -21.38 44.37 14.83
N PRO A 133 -21.23 45.61 15.33
CA PRO A 133 -21.37 45.92 16.76
C PRO A 133 -22.80 45.70 17.28
N ASP A 134 -23.82 46.02 16.48
CA ASP A 134 -25.24 45.97 16.90
C ASP A 134 -26.02 44.76 16.35
N LYS A 135 -25.32 43.73 15.87
CA LYS A 135 -25.96 42.55 15.26
C LYS A 135 -25.63 41.26 16.01
N ASN A 136 -26.62 40.38 16.08
CA ASN A 136 -26.42 39.00 16.51
C ASN A 136 -25.94 38.16 15.33
N LEU A 137 -24.85 37.43 15.54
CA LEU A 137 -24.15 36.60 14.57
C LEU A 137 -24.47 35.12 14.83
N ILE A 138 -24.99 34.44 13.82
CA ILE A 138 -25.32 33.01 13.93
C ILE A 138 -24.53 32.23 12.88
N ILE A 139 -23.71 31.29 13.35
CA ILE A 139 -22.86 30.43 12.53
C ILE A 139 -23.46 29.03 12.51
N PHE A 140 -24.03 28.66 11.36
CA PHE A 140 -24.52 27.30 11.10
C PHE A 140 -23.36 26.46 10.58
N VAL A 141 -23.05 25.33 11.21
CA VAL A 141 -22.01 24.39 10.77
C VAL A 141 -22.70 23.14 10.27
N ASP A 142 -22.67 22.89 8.96
CA ASP A 142 -23.31 21.74 8.33
C ASP A 142 -22.30 20.63 8.02
N GLU A 143 -22.79 19.40 7.91
CA GLU A 143 -22.00 18.19 7.64
C GLU A 143 -20.82 18.00 8.60
N ILE A 144 -21.02 18.27 9.90
CA ILE A 144 -19.96 18.17 10.92
C ILE A 144 -19.33 16.78 10.99
N ASP A 145 -20.02 15.72 10.56
CA ASP A 145 -19.47 14.37 10.46
C ASP A 145 -18.32 14.23 9.47
N SER A 146 -18.16 15.17 8.53
CA SER A 146 -17.04 15.20 7.59
C SER A 146 -15.69 15.45 8.27
N ILE A 147 -15.68 15.93 9.51
CA ILE A 147 -14.43 16.09 10.26
C ILE A 147 -13.88 14.75 10.75
N LEU A 148 -14.72 13.71 10.85
CA LEU A 148 -14.32 12.38 11.34
C LEU A 148 -13.39 11.66 10.36
N SER A 149 -13.33 12.09 9.10
CA SER A 149 -12.41 11.57 8.09
C SER A 149 -11.12 12.37 7.95
N LEU A 150 -10.94 13.47 8.69
CA LEU A 150 -9.71 14.26 8.67
C LEU A 150 -8.54 13.46 9.26
N ASN A 151 -7.36 13.59 8.64
CA ASN A 151 -6.13 12.93 9.07
C ASN A 151 -5.37 13.65 10.22
N PHE A 152 -5.96 14.70 10.79
CA PHE A 152 -5.43 15.45 11.93
C PHE A 152 -6.53 15.69 12.98
N LYS A 153 -6.13 15.92 14.24
CA LYS A 153 -7.08 16.16 15.34
C LYS A 153 -7.72 17.55 15.23
N VAL A 154 -9.03 17.62 15.40
CA VAL A 154 -9.83 18.86 15.41
C VAL A 154 -10.35 19.24 16.80
N ASP A 155 -9.88 18.58 17.86
CA ASP A 155 -10.35 18.80 19.24
C ASP A 155 -10.26 20.28 19.67
N ASP A 156 -9.27 21.01 19.14
CA ASP A 156 -9.07 22.43 19.47
C ASP A 156 -10.11 23.36 18.81
N PHE A 157 -10.77 22.93 17.72
CA PHE A 157 -11.92 23.64 17.15
C PHE A 157 -13.12 23.59 18.12
N PHE A 158 -13.40 22.44 18.72
CA PHE A 158 -14.45 22.30 19.72
C PHE A 158 -14.09 22.97 21.05
N ALA A 159 -12.81 22.95 21.41
CA ALA A 159 -12.31 23.73 22.54
C ALA A 159 -12.53 25.23 22.31
N PHE A 160 -12.33 25.72 21.09
CA PHE A 160 -12.63 27.10 20.71
C PHE A 160 -14.13 27.43 20.80
N ILE A 161 -15.02 26.58 20.28
CA ILE A 161 -16.47 26.79 20.43
C ILE A 161 -16.85 26.85 21.91
N ARG A 162 -16.28 25.97 22.74
CA ARG A 162 -16.48 26.00 24.21
C ARG A 162 -15.90 27.26 24.85
N PHE A 163 -14.76 27.74 24.38
CA PHE A 163 -14.20 29.02 24.80
C PHE A 163 -15.20 30.15 24.51
N CYS A 164 -15.76 30.25 23.29
CA CYS A 164 -16.77 31.26 22.98
C CYS A 164 -18.00 31.17 23.89
N TYR A 165 -18.47 29.96 24.21
CA TYR A 165 -19.58 29.77 25.13
C TYR A 165 -19.26 30.28 26.53
N ASN A 166 -18.09 29.92 27.07
CA ASN A 166 -17.65 30.33 28.40
C ASN A 166 -17.38 31.85 28.49
N GLN A 167 -16.87 32.45 27.41
CA GLN A 167 -16.60 33.89 27.35
C GLN A 167 -17.85 34.76 27.54
N ARG A 168 -19.05 34.23 27.30
CA ARG A 168 -20.31 34.94 27.54
C ARG A 168 -20.50 35.43 28.98
N ALA A 169 -19.87 34.75 29.95
CA ALA A 169 -19.88 35.15 31.35
C ALA A 169 -18.91 36.30 31.67
N ILE A 170 -17.91 36.55 30.81
CA ILE A 170 -16.80 37.48 31.05
C ILE A 170 -16.91 38.70 30.12
N ASN A 171 -17.16 38.46 28.84
CA ASN A 171 -17.30 39.46 27.79
C ASN A 171 -18.72 39.40 27.18
N PRO A 172 -19.58 40.38 27.47
CA PRO A 172 -20.96 40.42 26.97
C PRO A 172 -21.08 40.37 25.44
N GLU A 173 -20.06 40.77 24.69
CA GLU A 173 -20.05 40.74 23.22
C GLU A 173 -20.22 39.30 22.68
N TYR A 174 -19.72 38.29 23.40
CA TYR A 174 -19.87 36.89 23.02
C TYR A 174 -21.31 36.35 23.15
N ASN A 175 -22.23 37.07 23.82
CA ASN A 175 -23.66 36.73 23.80
C ASN A 175 -24.27 36.90 22.40
N ARG A 176 -23.64 37.73 21.55
CA ARG A 176 -24.09 37.98 20.19
C ARG A 176 -23.69 36.88 19.22
N VAL A 177 -22.76 35.99 19.56
CA VAL A 177 -22.29 34.89 18.67
C VAL A 177 -22.91 33.58 19.09
N SER A 178 -23.64 32.92 18.20
CA SER A 178 -24.23 31.60 18.45
C SER A 178 -23.84 30.58 17.39
N PHE A 179 -23.55 29.35 17.82
CA PHE A 179 -23.25 28.22 16.93
C PHE A 179 -24.42 27.24 16.87
N ALA A 180 -24.72 26.75 15.66
CA ALA A 180 -25.64 25.63 15.43
C ALA A 180 -24.95 24.54 14.62
N LEU A 181 -24.74 23.36 15.22
CA LEU A 181 -24.03 22.24 14.59
C LEU A 181 -25.02 21.22 13.99
N PHE A 182 -24.80 20.79 12.75
CA PHE A 182 -25.61 19.79 12.04
C PHE A 182 -24.73 18.67 11.51
N GLY A 183 -25.18 17.42 11.66
CA GLY A 183 -24.52 16.28 11.02
C GLY A 183 -24.96 14.93 11.59
N VAL A 184 -24.21 13.88 11.27
CA VAL A 184 -24.44 12.49 11.72
C VAL A 184 -23.29 12.02 12.61
N ALA A 185 -23.21 12.56 13.82
CA ALA A 185 -22.21 12.22 14.83
C ALA A 185 -22.88 12.20 16.21
N THR A 186 -22.29 11.56 17.21
CA THR A 186 -22.65 11.81 18.62
C THR A 186 -21.78 12.92 19.21
N PRO A 187 -22.23 13.59 20.30
CA PRO A 187 -21.40 14.53 21.07
C PRO A 187 -20.02 13.99 21.47
N SER A 188 -19.92 12.69 21.71
CA SER A 188 -18.68 11.99 22.05
C SER A 188 -17.78 11.77 20.83
N ASP A 189 -18.35 11.58 19.64
CA ASP A 189 -17.57 11.39 18.40
C ASP A 189 -16.85 12.66 17.95
N LEU A 190 -17.38 13.84 18.31
CA LEU A 190 -16.81 15.13 17.91
C LEU A 190 -15.46 15.43 18.56
N ILE A 191 -15.10 14.76 19.66
CA ILE A 191 -13.81 14.95 20.35
C ILE A 191 -13.03 13.63 20.31
N SER A 192 -11.91 13.64 19.60
CA SER A 192 -11.07 12.46 19.40
C SER A 192 -10.29 12.06 20.66
N ASP A 193 -9.83 13.04 21.45
CA ASP A 193 -9.20 12.80 22.75
C ASP A 193 -10.22 12.48 23.84
N ARG A 194 -10.30 11.20 24.20
CA ARG A 194 -11.22 10.68 25.23
C ARG A 194 -10.93 11.19 26.64
N ASN A 195 -9.76 11.80 26.88
CA ASN A 195 -9.44 12.41 28.17
C ASN A 195 -9.98 13.85 28.27
N ARG A 196 -10.48 14.44 27.18
CA ARG A 196 -11.13 15.75 27.17
C ARG A 196 -12.62 15.60 27.41
N THR A 197 -13.24 16.63 28.00
CA THR A 197 -14.68 16.64 28.25
C THR A 197 -15.44 16.59 26.92
N PRO A 198 -16.34 15.60 26.70
CA PRO A 198 -17.17 15.49 25.50
C PRO A 198 -17.91 16.79 25.18
N PHE A 199 -18.25 17.02 23.92
CA PHE A 199 -18.92 18.26 23.51
C PHE A 199 -20.35 18.33 24.06
N ASN A 200 -20.53 18.89 25.27
CA ASN A 200 -21.77 18.86 26.04
C ASN A 200 -22.37 20.26 26.27
N ILE A 201 -22.06 21.22 25.40
CA ILE A 201 -22.51 22.60 25.51
C ILE A 201 -23.62 22.91 24.51
N GLY A 202 -24.63 23.66 24.95
CA GLY A 202 -25.79 24.01 24.14
C GLY A 202 -26.95 23.03 24.23
N THR A 203 -28.04 23.36 23.53
CA THR A 203 -29.31 22.64 23.54
C THR A 203 -29.36 21.60 22.42
N ALA A 204 -29.57 20.33 22.77
CA ALA A 204 -29.85 19.28 21.81
C ALA A 204 -31.23 19.51 21.17
N ILE A 205 -31.29 19.50 19.84
CA ILE A 205 -32.55 19.55 19.10
C ILE A 205 -32.78 18.19 18.43
N GLU A 206 -33.72 17.44 18.97
CA GLU A 206 -34.08 16.12 18.45
C GLU A 206 -34.95 16.24 17.19
N LEU A 207 -34.63 15.44 16.18
CA LEU A 207 -35.31 15.44 14.90
C LEU A 207 -36.20 14.20 14.79
N GLU A 208 -37.43 14.32 15.30
CA GLU A 208 -38.41 13.24 15.27
C GLU A 208 -38.98 13.01 13.85
N GLY A 209 -39.62 11.85 13.66
CA GLY A 209 -40.42 11.55 12.48
C GLY A 209 -41.68 12.42 12.42
N PHE A 210 -42.31 12.50 11.26
CA PHE A 210 -43.55 13.24 11.08
C PHE A 210 -44.70 12.63 11.88
N THR A 211 -45.39 13.47 12.63
CA THR A 211 -46.66 13.09 13.27
C THR A 211 -47.83 13.23 12.31
N LEU A 212 -48.94 12.54 12.62
CA LEU A 212 -50.17 12.57 11.81
C LEU A 212 -50.75 13.98 11.60
N ASN A 213 -50.52 14.88 12.56
CA ASN A 213 -51.00 16.26 12.49
C ASN A 213 -50.08 17.16 11.65
N GLU A 214 -48.78 16.84 11.57
CA GLU A 214 -47.78 17.62 10.85
C GLU A 214 -47.80 17.32 9.34
N VAL A 215 -48.18 16.12 8.91
CA VAL A 215 -48.19 15.72 7.47
C VAL A 215 -49.27 16.36 6.61
N LYS A 216 -50.10 17.27 7.16
CA LYS A 216 -51.14 17.98 6.41
C LYS A 216 -50.65 18.61 5.08
N PRO A 217 -49.44 19.20 4.98
CA PRO A 217 -48.93 19.74 3.71
C PRO A 217 -48.70 18.68 2.61
N LEU A 218 -48.54 17.40 2.98
CA LEU A 218 -48.34 16.31 2.03
C LEU A 218 -49.67 15.78 1.45
N ILE A 219 -50.79 15.96 2.16
CA ILE A 219 -52.09 15.38 1.79
C ILE A 219 -52.65 15.94 0.46
N PRO A 220 -52.58 17.26 0.17
CA PRO A 220 -53.10 17.82 -1.09
C PRO A 220 -52.47 17.25 -2.37
N GLY A 221 -51.25 16.69 -2.27
CA GLY A 221 -50.62 15.98 -3.39
C GLY A 221 -51.31 14.66 -3.74
N LEU A 222 -51.95 14.00 -2.77
CA LEU A 222 -52.68 12.74 -2.96
C LEU A 222 -54.17 12.96 -3.27
N GLU A 223 -54.80 13.99 -2.73
CA GLU A 223 -56.26 14.24 -2.84
C GLU A 223 -56.78 14.30 -4.28
N LYS A 224 -55.93 14.69 -5.25
CA LYS A 224 -56.30 14.76 -6.66
C LYS A 224 -56.24 13.42 -7.40
N LYS A 225 -55.66 12.39 -6.77
CA LYS A 225 -55.29 11.13 -7.42
C LYS A 225 -55.85 9.89 -6.73
N ILE A 226 -56.25 9.96 -5.46
CA ILE A 226 -56.79 8.82 -4.72
C ILE A 226 -58.05 9.19 -3.92
N THR A 227 -58.94 8.21 -3.73
CA THR A 227 -60.03 8.33 -2.74
C THR A 227 -59.49 8.09 -1.31
N ASN A 228 -60.03 8.78 -0.31
CA ASN A 228 -59.65 8.64 1.11
C ASN A 228 -58.17 8.95 1.44
N ALA A 229 -57.59 9.99 0.83
CA ALA A 229 -56.18 10.37 1.00
C ALA A 229 -55.71 10.49 2.46
N GLN A 230 -56.58 10.95 3.37
CA GLN A 230 -56.27 11.09 4.78
C GLN A 230 -56.15 9.74 5.52
N ALA A 231 -56.94 8.73 5.12
CA ALA A 231 -56.85 7.38 5.67
C ALA A 231 -55.59 6.67 5.13
N VAL A 232 -55.29 6.82 3.84
CA VAL A 232 -54.04 6.28 3.25
C VAL A 232 -52.81 6.90 3.89
N MET A 233 -52.79 8.22 4.12
CA MET A 233 -51.68 8.89 4.80
C MET A 233 -51.46 8.37 6.23
N ARG A 234 -52.53 8.04 6.95
CA ARG A 234 -52.46 7.42 8.29
C ARG A 234 -51.73 6.08 8.23
N GLU A 235 -52.07 5.24 7.26
CA GLU A 235 -51.43 3.93 7.08
C GLU A 235 -49.98 4.05 6.60
N ILE A 236 -49.67 5.03 5.74
CA ILE A 236 -48.28 5.32 5.35
C ILE A 236 -47.44 5.65 6.59
N ILE A 237 -47.93 6.53 7.48
CA ILE A 237 -47.22 6.89 8.70
C ILE A 237 -47.07 5.70 9.66
N ASN A 238 -48.07 4.83 9.74
CA ASN A 238 -48.00 3.60 10.53
C ASN A 238 -46.86 2.68 10.05
N TRP A 239 -46.65 2.55 8.75
CA TRP A 239 -45.54 1.78 8.18
C TRP A 239 -44.17 2.46 8.34
N THR A 240 -44.09 3.76 8.11
CA THR A 240 -42.81 4.50 8.07
C THR A 240 -42.35 5.01 9.42
N GLY A 241 -43.20 5.00 10.44
CA GLY A 241 -42.95 5.69 11.71
C GLY A 241 -42.74 7.19 11.54
N GLY A 242 -43.31 7.78 10.48
CA GLY A 242 -43.10 9.19 10.14
C GLY A 242 -41.72 9.51 9.55
N GLN A 243 -40.91 8.51 9.18
CA GLN A 243 -39.59 8.77 8.60
C GLN A 243 -39.73 9.57 7.29
N PRO A 244 -39.11 10.75 7.14
CA PRO A 244 -39.42 11.69 6.05
C PRO A 244 -39.19 11.16 4.62
N PHE A 245 -38.11 10.42 4.41
CA PHE A 245 -37.74 9.88 3.09
C PHE A 245 -38.70 8.77 2.65
N LEU A 246 -38.97 7.79 3.50
CA LEU A 246 -39.90 6.68 3.27
C LEU A 246 -41.32 7.19 3.11
N THR A 247 -41.73 8.17 3.92
CA THR A 247 -43.07 8.78 3.83
C THR A 247 -43.28 9.40 2.46
N GLN A 248 -42.33 10.20 1.96
CA GLN A 248 -42.43 10.78 0.62
C GLN A 248 -42.25 9.73 -0.50
N LYS A 249 -41.38 8.73 -0.31
CA LYS A 249 -41.17 7.63 -1.28
C LYS A 249 -42.47 6.83 -1.47
N ILE A 250 -43.17 6.48 -0.38
CA ILE A 250 -44.45 5.78 -0.48
C ILE A 250 -45.53 6.69 -1.08
N CYS A 251 -45.58 7.98 -0.73
CA CYS A 251 -46.50 8.92 -1.38
C CYS A 251 -46.28 9.00 -2.90
N GLN A 252 -45.02 8.99 -3.35
CA GLN A 252 -44.69 8.96 -4.78
C GLN A 252 -45.08 7.62 -5.43
N LEU A 253 -44.85 6.49 -4.76
CA LEU A 253 -45.30 5.18 -5.25
C LEU A 253 -46.82 5.14 -5.40
N VAL A 254 -47.56 5.73 -4.46
CA VAL A 254 -49.03 5.86 -4.55
C VAL A 254 -49.44 6.67 -5.80
N LEU A 255 -48.74 7.78 -6.09
CA LEU A 255 -48.99 8.57 -7.31
C LEU A 255 -48.70 7.77 -8.58
N ASN A 256 -47.60 7.02 -8.62
CA ASN A 256 -47.23 6.21 -9.77
C ASN A 256 -48.28 5.12 -10.03
N SER A 257 -48.75 4.44 -8.97
CA SER A 257 -49.83 3.45 -9.09
C SER A 257 -51.16 4.06 -9.55
N ALA A 258 -51.45 5.32 -9.22
CA ALA A 258 -52.63 6.01 -9.75
C ALA A 258 -52.50 6.34 -11.25
N GLN A 259 -51.29 6.69 -11.72
CA GLN A 259 -51.01 6.98 -13.14
C GLN A 259 -51.15 5.75 -14.04
N GLU A 260 -50.97 4.54 -13.51
CA GLU A 260 -51.18 3.28 -14.23
C GLU A 260 -52.66 2.95 -14.47
N THR A 261 -53.59 3.68 -13.85
CA THR A 261 -55.04 3.48 -14.04
C THR A 261 -55.54 4.27 -15.25
N ARG A 262 -56.54 3.73 -15.97
CA ARG A 262 -57.12 4.37 -17.17
C ARG A 262 -57.66 5.79 -16.96
N ASN A 263 -58.08 6.12 -15.74
CA ASN A 263 -58.68 7.41 -15.39
C ASN A 263 -57.75 8.31 -14.58
N ASP A 264 -56.49 7.90 -14.34
CA ASP A 264 -55.49 8.68 -13.60
C ASP A 264 -55.96 9.06 -12.16
N VAL A 265 -56.89 8.25 -11.63
CA VAL A 265 -57.49 8.33 -10.29
C VAL A 265 -57.68 6.89 -9.77
N LEU A 266 -57.07 6.59 -8.64
CA LEU A 266 -57.16 5.28 -7.97
C LEU A 266 -58.30 5.29 -6.94
N THR A 267 -59.28 4.41 -7.13
CA THR A 267 -60.38 4.21 -6.16
C THR A 267 -60.01 3.11 -5.17
N ILE A 268 -59.77 3.50 -3.91
CA ILE A 268 -59.52 2.59 -2.80
C ILE A 268 -60.81 2.47 -1.98
N PRO A 269 -61.41 1.27 -1.84
CA PRO A 269 -62.60 1.07 -1.04
C PRO A 269 -62.38 1.44 0.44
N PRO A 270 -63.29 2.18 1.08
CA PRO A 270 -63.21 2.49 2.51
C PRO A 270 -63.07 1.24 3.38
N GLY A 271 -62.10 1.22 4.28
CA GLY A 271 -61.78 0.09 5.17
C GLY A 271 -60.73 -0.89 4.62
N THR A 272 -60.28 -0.71 3.37
CA THR A 272 -59.22 -1.55 2.74
C THR A 272 -57.88 -0.85 2.59
N GLU A 273 -57.77 0.40 3.03
CA GLU A 273 -56.58 1.24 2.86
C GLU A 273 -55.32 0.58 3.45
N GLY A 274 -55.43 -0.03 4.63
CA GLY A 274 -54.32 -0.71 5.30
C GLY A 274 -53.76 -1.89 4.49
N PHE A 275 -54.65 -2.73 3.95
CA PHE A 275 -54.26 -3.86 3.10
C PHE A 275 -53.59 -3.38 1.79
N TRP A 276 -54.12 -2.32 1.20
CA TRP A 276 -53.58 -1.76 -0.04
C TRP A 276 -52.17 -1.17 0.18
N VAL A 277 -51.98 -0.36 1.22
CA VAL A 277 -50.66 0.20 1.56
C VAL A 277 -49.67 -0.91 1.92
N GLU A 278 -50.10 -1.93 2.67
CA GLU A 278 -49.27 -3.10 2.95
C GLU A 278 -48.82 -3.82 1.67
N SER A 279 -49.75 -4.09 0.75
CA SER A 279 -49.41 -4.73 -0.53
C SER A 279 -48.41 -3.91 -1.34
N LEU A 280 -48.56 -2.58 -1.35
CA LEU A 280 -47.66 -1.66 -2.04
C LEU A 280 -46.25 -1.69 -1.41
N VAL A 281 -46.17 -1.55 -0.08
CA VAL A 281 -44.91 -1.58 0.66
C VAL A 281 -44.21 -2.93 0.50
N ARG A 282 -44.93 -4.05 0.60
CA ARG A 282 -44.35 -5.37 0.43
C ARG A 282 -43.77 -5.58 -0.96
N SER A 283 -44.53 -5.25 -2.01
CA SER A 283 -44.10 -5.45 -3.41
C SER A 283 -42.94 -4.56 -3.86
N HIS A 284 -42.91 -3.30 -3.42
CA HIS A 284 -41.97 -2.29 -3.93
C HIS A 284 -40.83 -1.94 -2.97
N ILE A 285 -40.94 -2.28 -1.67
CA ILE A 285 -39.93 -1.94 -0.66
C ILE A 285 -39.36 -3.18 0.02
N ILE A 286 -40.18 -4.14 0.45
CA ILE A 286 -39.70 -5.29 1.27
C ILE A 286 -39.19 -6.44 0.38
N TYR A 287 -39.97 -6.90 -0.60
CA TYR A 287 -39.56 -8.01 -1.45
C TYR A 287 -38.39 -7.60 -2.35
N LYS A 288 -37.29 -8.37 -2.31
CA LYS A 288 -36.06 -8.06 -3.07
C LYS A 288 -35.56 -6.63 -2.85
N TRP A 289 -35.71 -6.12 -1.63
CA TRP A 289 -35.41 -4.74 -1.26
C TRP A 289 -34.03 -4.28 -1.73
N GLU A 290 -33.01 -5.15 -1.67
CA GLU A 290 -31.64 -4.82 -2.10
C GLU A 290 -31.55 -4.36 -3.55
N SER A 291 -32.39 -4.92 -4.43
CA SER A 291 -32.45 -4.57 -5.86
C SER A 291 -33.43 -3.43 -6.18
N GLN A 292 -34.37 -3.15 -5.27
CA GLN A 292 -35.43 -2.15 -5.47
C GLN A 292 -35.17 -0.83 -4.72
N ASP A 293 -34.12 -0.75 -3.90
CA ASP A 293 -33.80 0.41 -3.08
C ASP A 293 -33.18 1.56 -3.89
N GLU A 294 -33.99 2.15 -4.78
CA GLU A 294 -33.65 3.33 -5.58
C GLU A 294 -34.65 4.47 -5.29
N PRO A 295 -34.19 5.70 -4.97
CA PRO A 295 -32.82 6.02 -4.55
C PRO A 295 -32.46 5.28 -3.25
N GLU A 296 -31.16 5.06 -3.03
CA GLU A 296 -30.59 4.29 -1.92
C GLU A 296 -30.96 4.85 -0.55
N HIS A 297 -31.44 3.97 0.32
CA HIS A 297 -31.74 4.27 1.72
C HIS A 297 -31.52 3.05 2.60
N LEU A 298 -32.19 1.94 2.32
CA LEU A 298 -32.01 0.68 3.05
C LEU A 298 -30.60 0.13 2.87
N ARG A 299 -30.03 0.19 1.66
CA ARG A 299 -28.65 -0.21 1.38
C ARG A 299 -27.65 0.66 2.12
N THR A 300 -27.94 1.95 2.28
CA THR A 300 -27.09 2.86 3.07
C THR A 300 -27.09 2.46 4.56
N ILE A 301 -28.25 2.09 5.10
CA ILE A 301 -28.36 1.60 6.49
C ILE A 301 -27.55 0.30 6.66
N ARG A 302 -27.73 -0.67 5.74
CA ARG A 302 -26.97 -1.93 5.73
C ARG A 302 -25.46 -1.67 5.69
N ASN A 303 -25.00 -0.93 4.69
CA ASN A 303 -23.58 -0.66 4.48
C ASN A 303 -22.95 0.05 5.69
N ARG A 304 -23.70 0.92 6.39
CA ARG A 304 -23.22 1.61 7.59
C ARG A 304 -23.03 0.66 8.77
N ILE A 305 -23.93 -0.30 8.95
CA ILE A 305 -23.80 -1.31 9.99
C ILE A 305 -22.61 -2.23 9.68
N GLU A 306 -22.48 -2.65 8.43
CA GLU A 306 -21.40 -3.53 7.97
C GLU A 306 -20.01 -2.87 7.97
N TYR A 307 -19.93 -1.53 7.88
CA TYR A 307 -18.67 -0.78 7.81
C TYR A 307 -17.70 -1.10 8.95
N ASN A 308 -18.19 -1.29 10.18
CA ASN A 308 -17.34 -1.58 11.35
C ASN A 308 -17.37 -3.08 11.71
N HIS A 309 -16.68 -3.90 10.92
CA HIS A 309 -16.59 -5.35 11.10
C HIS A 309 -16.12 -5.82 12.49
N TYR A 310 -15.48 -4.95 13.28
CA TYR A 310 -14.99 -5.27 14.62
C TYR A 310 -16.09 -5.27 15.70
N ARG A 311 -17.13 -4.41 15.54
CA ARG A 311 -18.25 -4.27 16.49
C ARG A 311 -19.56 -4.86 15.97
N LEU A 312 -19.61 -5.18 14.68
CA LEU A 312 -20.78 -5.68 13.98
C LEU A 312 -21.49 -6.83 14.72
N GLY A 313 -20.74 -7.80 15.25
CA GLY A 313 -21.32 -8.92 16.00
C GLY A 313 -22.15 -8.50 17.22
N ARG A 314 -21.65 -7.55 18.03
CA ARG A 314 -22.37 -7.02 19.19
C ARG A 314 -23.52 -6.09 18.81
N ILE A 315 -23.35 -5.26 17.77
CA ILE A 315 -24.42 -4.40 17.25
C ILE A 315 -25.62 -5.24 16.79
N LEU A 316 -25.36 -6.27 15.98
CA LEU A 316 -26.38 -7.21 15.52
C LEU A 316 -27.00 -8.00 16.67
N GLY A 317 -26.22 -8.39 17.69
CA GLY A 317 -26.73 -9.03 18.90
C GLY A 317 -27.69 -8.14 19.70
N ILE A 318 -27.35 -6.85 19.88
CA ILE A 318 -28.26 -5.87 20.53
C ILE A 318 -29.55 -5.74 19.71
N TYR A 319 -29.43 -5.62 18.39
CA TYR A 319 -30.60 -5.51 17.52
C TYR A 319 -31.46 -6.79 17.53
N GLN A 320 -30.84 -7.97 17.59
CA GLN A 320 -31.52 -9.26 17.75
C GLN A 320 -32.36 -9.30 19.04
N ASN A 321 -31.83 -8.79 20.16
CA ASN A 321 -32.57 -8.71 21.42
C ASN A 321 -33.82 -7.82 21.29
N ILE A 322 -33.70 -6.68 20.59
CA ILE A 322 -34.84 -5.78 20.33
C ILE A 322 -35.91 -6.52 19.49
N LEU A 323 -35.51 -7.25 18.45
CA LEU A 323 -36.42 -8.02 17.59
C LEU A 323 -37.12 -9.16 18.34
N GLN A 324 -36.46 -9.77 19.34
CA GLN A 324 -37.03 -10.80 20.21
C GLN A 324 -37.97 -10.24 21.30
N GLY A 325 -38.12 -8.92 21.38
CA GLY A 325 -38.98 -8.26 22.37
C GLY A 325 -38.36 -8.11 23.75
N LEU A 326 -37.04 -8.28 23.88
CA LEU A 326 -36.32 -8.01 25.12
C LEU A 326 -36.16 -6.50 25.34
N GLU A 327 -36.37 -6.03 26.57
CA GLU A 327 -36.16 -4.63 26.92
C GLU A 327 -34.67 -4.32 27.02
N VAL A 328 -34.15 -3.54 26.06
CA VAL A 328 -32.76 -3.09 26.05
C VAL A 328 -32.68 -1.65 26.56
N LEU A 329 -32.19 -1.48 27.80
CA LEU A 329 -31.98 -0.18 28.41
C LEU A 329 -30.87 0.60 27.67
N THR A 330 -31.05 1.91 27.57
CA THR A 330 -30.04 2.77 26.95
C THR A 330 -28.87 2.98 27.89
N ASP A 331 -27.66 2.64 27.46
CA ASP A 331 -26.43 2.71 28.26
C ASP A 331 -25.37 3.66 27.66
N ASP A 332 -25.72 4.33 26.55
CA ASP A 332 -24.86 5.23 25.78
C ASP A 332 -23.51 4.60 25.37
N SER A 333 -23.45 3.26 25.29
CA SER A 333 -22.30 2.54 24.75
C SER A 333 -22.08 2.86 23.27
N ASN A 334 -20.84 2.68 22.80
CA ASN A 334 -20.48 2.95 21.41
C ASN A 334 -21.30 2.08 20.43
N GLU A 335 -21.61 0.84 20.79
CA GLU A 335 -22.41 -0.08 19.99
C GLU A 335 -23.88 0.39 19.89
N GLN A 336 -24.47 0.87 21.00
CA GLN A 336 -25.81 1.45 20.96
C GLN A 336 -25.83 2.75 20.15
N SER A 337 -24.80 3.58 20.27
CA SER A 337 -24.67 4.82 19.50
C SER A 337 -24.58 4.55 18.00
N GLU A 338 -23.77 3.58 17.58
CA GLU A 338 -23.69 3.18 16.16
C GLU A 338 -25.02 2.63 15.64
N LEU A 339 -25.72 1.81 16.45
CA LEU A 339 -27.04 1.29 16.10
C LEU A 339 -28.07 2.42 15.94
N ILE A 340 -28.05 3.44 16.80
CA ILE A 340 -28.90 4.64 16.67
C ILE A 340 -28.50 5.47 15.44
N LEU A 341 -27.21 5.70 15.22
CA LEU A 341 -26.71 6.51 14.09
C LEU A 341 -26.97 5.86 12.73
N SER A 342 -27.00 4.52 12.67
CA SER A 342 -27.44 3.76 11.48
C SER A 342 -28.88 4.10 11.08
N GLY A 343 -29.70 4.53 12.03
CA GLY A 343 -31.12 4.80 11.85
C GLY A 343 -32.04 3.59 12.02
N LEU A 344 -31.52 2.40 12.32
CA LEU A 344 -32.35 1.22 12.61
C LEU A 344 -33.10 1.32 13.94
N ALA A 345 -32.46 1.84 14.97
CA ALA A 345 -33.02 1.95 16.32
C ALA A 345 -33.23 3.41 16.74
N ILE A 346 -34.12 3.60 17.70
CA ILE A 346 -34.41 4.88 18.34
C ILE A 346 -34.51 4.70 19.86
N LYS A 347 -34.11 5.74 20.60
CA LYS A 347 -34.26 5.84 22.06
C LYS A 347 -35.64 6.38 22.39
N THR A 348 -36.45 5.62 23.12
CA THR A 348 -37.79 6.06 23.56
C THR A 348 -38.00 5.68 25.02
N GLY A 349 -38.14 6.68 25.89
CA GLY A 349 -38.36 6.45 27.32
C GLY A 349 -37.24 5.68 28.03
N GLY A 350 -35.99 5.81 27.57
CA GLY A 350 -34.83 5.09 28.14
C GLY A 350 -34.63 3.66 27.63
N ILE A 351 -35.43 3.22 26.64
CA ILE A 351 -35.34 1.88 26.03
C ILE A 351 -35.07 2.03 24.52
N LEU A 352 -34.29 1.12 23.96
CA LEU A 352 -34.09 1.01 22.51
C LEU A 352 -35.23 0.26 21.83
N ARG A 353 -35.73 0.82 20.72
CA ARG A 353 -36.78 0.21 19.87
C ARG A 353 -36.42 0.32 18.39
N VAL A 354 -36.94 -0.58 17.57
CA VAL A 354 -36.82 -0.45 16.10
C VAL A 354 -37.56 0.81 15.64
N LYS A 355 -36.93 1.60 14.78
CA LYS A 355 -37.42 2.94 14.41
C LYS A 355 -38.74 2.92 13.64
N ASN A 356 -38.99 1.91 12.81
CA ASN A 356 -40.27 1.71 12.12
C ASN A 356 -40.47 0.25 11.65
N ARG A 357 -41.70 -0.05 11.20
CA ARG A 357 -42.10 -1.38 10.75
C ARG A 357 -41.37 -1.84 9.49
N ILE A 358 -41.11 -0.95 8.53
CA ILE A 358 -40.37 -1.30 7.31
C ILE A 358 -38.97 -1.82 7.65
N TYR A 359 -38.24 -1.15 8.54
CA TYR A 359 -36.92 -1.60 8.96
C TYR A 359 -36.96 -2.93 9.69
N GLN A 360 -37.97 -3.15 10.53
CA GLN A 360 -38.17 -4.42 11.24
C GLN A 360 -38.41 -5.59 10.27
N GLU A 361 -39.10 -5.36 9.16
CA GLU A 361 -39.40 -6.42 8.17
C GLU A 361 -38.30 -6.58 7.10
N VAL A 362 -37.45 -5.57 6.90
CA VAL A 362 -36.30 -5.65 5.98
C VAL A 362 -35.07 -6.25 6.68
N PHE A 363 -34.79 -5.80 7.89
CA PHE A 363 -33.70 -6.28 8.75
C PHE A 363 -34.31 -7.18 9.82
N ASP A 364 -34.95 -8.26 9.39
CA ASP A 364 -35.63 -9.19 10.28
C ASP A 364 -34.66 -10.13 11.01
N ALA A 365 -35.20 -11.02 11.84
CA ALA A 365 -34.40 -11.97 12.61
C ALA A 365 -33.61 -12.94 11.72
N ASP A 366 -34.13 -13.30 10.54
CA ASP A 366 -33.47 -14.19 9.60
C ASP A 366 -32.27 -13.49 8.95
N TRP A 367 -32.43 -12.24 8.53
CA TRP A 367 -31.35 -11.41 8.01
C TRP A 367 -30.22 -11.25 9.05
N VAL A 368 -30.56 -10.92 10.29
CA VAL A 368 -29.57 -10.77 11.38
C VAL A 368 -28.82 -12.09 11.61
N THR A 369 -29.53 -13.21 11.60
CA THR A 369 -28.93 -14.55 11.79
C THR A 369 -27.99 -14.88 10.64
N GLN A 370 -28.37 -14.64 9.38
CA GLN A 370 -27.51 -14.85 8.22
C GLN A 370 -26.22 -14.03 8.30
N GLN A 371 -26.30 -12.76 8.73
CA GLN A 371 -25.12 -11.91 8.90
C GLN A 371 -24.23 -12.39 10.06
N LEU A 372 -24.81 -12.79 11.19
CA LEU A 372 -24.03 -13.34 12.30
C LEU A 372 -23.36 -14.67 11.95
N SER A 373 -24.02 -15.53 11.16
CA SER A 373 -23.46 -16.81 10.71
C SER A 373 -22.36 -16.64 9.65
N SER A 374 -22.45 -15.63 8.79
CA SER A 374 -21.39 -15.32 7.80
C SER A 374 -20.12 -14.74 8.45
N LEU A 375 -20.28 -14.04 9.58
CA LEU A 375 -19.16 -13.45 10.32
C LEU A 375 -18.30 -14.48 11.05
N ARG A 376 -18.94 -15.50 11.65
CA ARG A 376 -18.28 -16.47 12.53
C ARG A 376 -17.62 -17.61 11.74
N PRO A 377 -16.31 -17.85 11.86
CA PRO A 377 -15.67 -19.03 11.27
C PRO A 377 -16.11 -20.35 11.93
N TYR A 378 -16.77 -20.28 13.09
CA TYR A 378 -17.28 -21.41 13.87
C TYR A 378 -18.82 -21.45 13.96
N SER A 379 -19.54 -20.77 13.05
CA SER A 379 -21.01 -20.64 13.06
C SER A 379 -21.74 -21.98 13.18
N GLN A 380 -21.39 -22.98 12.37
CA GLN A 380 -22.06 -24.29 12.41
C GLN A 380 -21.98 -24.98 13.78
N ALA A 381 -20.80 -24.94 14.41
CA ALA A 381 -20.58 -25.55 15.72
C ALA A 381 -21.32 -24.78 16.82
N PHE A 382 -21.28 -23.45 16.74
CA PHE A 382 -21.98 -22.57 17.65
C PHE A 382 -23.51 -22.70 17.55
N ASP A 383 -24.07 -22.66 16.34
CA ASP A 383 -25.52 -22.75 16.12
C ASP A 383 -26.06 -24.09 16.61
N ALA A 384 -25.35 -25.19 16.36
CA ALA A 384 -25.71 -26.51 16.90
C ALA A 384 -25.62 -26.57 18.43
N TRP A 385 -24.63 -25.92 19.04
CA TRP A 385 -24.49 -25.84 20.49
C TRP A 385 -25.61 -25.00 21.12
N VAL A 386 -25.98 -23.87 20.51
CA VAL A 386 -27.10 -23.03 20.97
C VAL A 386 -28.42 -23.78 20.83
N GLN A 387 -28.66 -24.47 19.71
CA GLN A 387 -29.85 -25.33 19.52
C GLN A 387 -29.96 -26.45 20.56
N SER A 388 -28.83 -26.93 21.09
CA SER A 388 -28.79 -27.90 22.17
C SER A 388 -29.09 -27.31 23.56
N ASN A 389 -29.51 -26.05 23.65
CA ASN A 389 -29.58 -25.29 24.91
C ASN A 389 -28.25 -25.32 25.69
N GLN A 390 -27.13 -25.21 24.97
CA GLN A 390 -25.77 -25.17 25.51
C GLN A 390 -25.30 -26.45 26.23
N GLN A 391 -25.93 -27.60 25.97
CA GLN A 391 -25.65 -28.88 26.64
C GLN A 391 -24.72 -29.80 25.83
N ASP A 392 -24.71 -29.70 24.50
CA ASP A 392 -23.93 -30.60 23.64
C ASP A 392 -22.44 -30.23 23.60
N SER A 393 -21.67 -30.81 24.51
CA SER A 393 -20.22 -30.63 24.59
C SER A 393 -19.44 -31.17 23.38
N SER A 394 -20.05 -32.00 22.52
CA SER A 394 -19.40 -32.49 21.29
C SER A 394 -19.22 -31.41 20.23
N ARG A 395 -19.98 -30.32 20.33
CA ARG A 395 -19.94 -29.18 19.42
C ARG A 395 -18.93 -28.10 19.84
N LEU A 396 -18.35 -28.23 21.02
CA LEU A 396 -17.32 -27.32 21.50
C LEU A 396 -16.00 -27.52 20.73
N LEU A 397 -15.29 -26.42 20.48
CA LEU A 397 -14.08 -26.41 19.64
C LEU A 397 -12.88 -26.97 20.40
N ARG A 398 -11.92 -27.56 19.66
CA ARG A 398 -10.70 -28.18 20.22
C ARG A 398 -9.49 -27.88 19.34
N GLY A 399 -8.29 -27.89 19.95
CA GLY A 399 -7.02 -27.75 19.26
C GLY A 399 -6.97 -26.55 18.30
N GLN A 400 -6.75 -26.83 17.01
CA GLN A 400 -6.56 -25.79 15.99
C GLN A 400 -7.82 -24.96 15.72
N ALA A 401 -9.00 -25.59 15.69
CA ALA A 401 -10.26 -24.87 15.46
C ALA A 401 -10.59 -23.88 16.59
N LEU A 402 -10.26 -24.23 17.84
CA LEU A 402 -10.39 -23.31 18.97
C LEU A 402 -9.41 -22.13 18.86
N LYS A 403 -8.16 -22.38 18.47
CA LYS A 403 -7.15 -21.32 18.27
C LYS A 403 -7.56 -20.35 17.17
N GLU A 404 -8.09 -20.85 16.06
CA GLU A 404 -8.59 -20.02 14.97
C GLU A 404 -9.78 -19.16 15.40
N ALA A 405 -10.71 -19.74 16.17
CA ALA A 405 -11.83 -19.01 16.76
C ALA A 405 -11.38 -17.95 17.76
N GLN A 406 -10.42 -18.26 18.63
CA GLN A 406 -9.84 -17.31 19.59
C GLN A 406 -9.10 -16.16 18.89
N ASN A 407 -8.29 -16.46 17.88
CA ASN A 407 -7.62 -15.45 17.05
C ASN A 407 -8.61 -14.55 16.32
N TRP A 408 -9.69 -15.13 15.77
CA TRP A 408 -10.76 -14.35 15.14
C TRP A 408 -11.45 -13.43 16.16
N SER A 409 -11.73 -13.93 17.37
CA SER A 409 -12.37 -13.15 18.44
C SER A 409 -11.46 -12.09 19.07
N SER A 410 -10.13 -12.21 18.91
CA SER A 410 -9.16 -11.32 19.54
C SER A 410 -9.34 -9.87 19.09
N GLY A 411 -9.51 -8.97 20.06
CA GLY A 411 -9.92 -7.59 19.84
C GLY A 411 -11.43 -7.43 19.66
N ARG A 412 -12.10 -8.23 18.83
CA ARG A 412 -13.50 -7.98 18.41
C ARG A 412 -14.50 -7.91 19.57
N SER A 413 -15.53 -7.07 19.42
CA SER A 413 -16.67 -7.01 20.35
C SER A 413 -17.68 -8.10 19.96
N ILE A 414 -17.56 -9.28 20.57
CA ILE A 414 -18.41 -10.46 20.33
C ILE A 414 -19.62 -10.50 21.29
N THR A 415 -20.62 -11.35 20.99
CA THR A 415 -21.79 -11.51 21.86
C THR A 415 -21.44 -12.28 23.13
N ASP A 416 -22.27 -12.14 24.18
CA ASP A 416 -22.05 -12.86 25.44
C ASP A 416 -22.12 -14.39 25.25
N LEU A 417 -22.96 -14.88 24.32
CA LEU A 417 -23.05 -16.30 23.98
C LEU A 417 -21.78 -16.79 23.26
N ASP A 418 -21.20 -16.00 22.37
CA ASP A 418 -19.93 -16.32 21.70
C ASP A 418 -18.81 -16.46 22.76
N TYR A 419 -18.76 -15.55 23.74
CA TYR A 419 -17.79 -15.62 24.83
C TYR A 419 -17.97 -16.89 25.67
N GLN A 420 -19.21 -17.24 26.03
CA GLN A 420 -19.51 -18.47 26.78
C GLN A 420 -19.12 -19.73 25.99
N PHE A 421 -19.38 -19.77 24.69
CA PHE A 421 -19.02 -20.90 23.83
C PHE A 421 -17.51 -21.11 23.76
N LEU A 422 -16.74 -20.04 23.56
CA LEU A 422 -15.27 -20.11 23.50
C LEU A 422 -14.66 -20.49 24.86
N ALA A 423 -15.18 -19.93 25.95
CA ALA A 423 -14.72 -20.26 27.30
C ALA A 423 -14.96 -21.74 27.65
N LYS A 424 -16.16 -22.28 27.35
CA LYS A 424 -16.44 -23.71 27.56
C LYS A 424 -15.61 -24.61 26.64
N SER A 425 -15.32 -24.16 25.42
CA SER A 425 -14.45 -24.88 24.48
C SER A 425 -13.01 -24.96 24.99
N GLU A 426 -12.49 -23.86 25.56
CA GLU A 426 -11.16 -23.84 26.17
C GLU A 426 -11.06 -24.74 27.40
N GLU A 427 -12.08 -24.73 28.27
CA GLU A 427 -12.12 -25.59 29.45
C GLU A 427 -12.10 -27.09 29.07
N LEU A 428 -12.86 -27.47 28.04
CA LEU A 428 -12.89 -28.84 27.53
C LEU A 428 -11.55 -29.25 26.92
N ASP A 429 -10.97 -28.42 26.05
CA ASP A 429 -9.68 -28.69 25.38
C ASP A 429 -8.54 -28.85 26.41
N ARG A 430 -8.54 -28.01 27.46
CA ARG A 430 -7.58 -28.10 28.57
C ARG A 430 -7.72 -29.41 29.33
N ARG A 431 -8.95 -29.84 29.61
CA ARG A 431 -9.23 -31.10 30.33
C ARG A 431 -8.80 -32.32 29.51
N GLU A 432 -9.11 -32.34 28.22
CA GLU A 432 -8.73 -33.43 27.32
C GLU A 432 -7.21 -33.49 27.11
N MET A 433 -6.54 -32.34 27.00
CA MET A 433 -5.07 -32.27 26.88
C MET A 433 -4.37 -32.80 28.15
N GLN A 434 -4.90 -32.50 29.33
CA GLN A 434 -4.36 -33.01 30.60
C GLN A 434 -4.54 -34.52 30.72
N GLN A 435 -5.71 -35.05 30.35
CA GLN A 435 -5.97 -36.49 30.31
C GLN A 435 -5.08 -37.19 29.28
N ALA A 436 -4.87 -36.58 28.10
CA ALA A 436 -3.98 -37.13 27.07
C ALA A 436 -2.52 -37.17 27.54
N LEU A 437 -2.05 -36.16 28.28
CA LEU A 437 -0.71 -36.13 28.86
C LEU A 437 -0.53 -37.20 29.94
N GLU A 438 -1.52 -37.40 30.80
CA GLU A 438 -1.51 -38.46 31.82
C GLU A 438 -1.54 -39.86 31.19
N ALA A 439 -2.38 -40.06 30.15
CA ALA A 439 -2.40 -41.30 29.38
C ALA A 439 -1.09 -41.55 28.61
N ALA A 440 -0.46 -40.50 28.08
CA ALA A 440 0.84 -40.59 27.41
C ALA A 440 1.95 -40.98 28.40
N LYS A 441 1.97 -40.38 29.60
CA LYS A 441 2.89 -40.76 30.69
C LYS A 441 2.67 -42.20 31.13
N MET A 442 1.41 -42.64 31.27
CA MET A 442 1.08 -44.03 31.60
C MET A 442 1.51 -45.01 30.50
N ARG A 443 1.35 -44.66 29.22
CA ARG A 443 1.85 -45.47 28.11
C ARG A 443 3.38 -45.52 28.08
N GLU A 444 4.06 -44.43 28.43
CA GLU A 444 5.51 -44.38 28.52
C GLU A 444 6.04 -45.22 29.69
N THR A 445 5.39 -45.18 30.86
CA THR A 445 5.75 -46.02 32.00
C THR A 445 5.43 -47.49 31.73
N GLU A 446 4.29 -47.81 31.12
CA GLU A 446 3.94 -49.17 30.68
C GLU A 446 4.94 -49.70 29.64
N ALA A 447 5.35 -48.89 28.66
CA ALA A 447 6.34 -49.27 27.66
C ALA A 447 7.73 -49.54 28.29
N ARG A 448 8.15 -48.70 29.24
CA ARG A 448 9.42 -48.89 29.99
C ARG A 448 9.40 -50.17 30.84
N LEU A 449 8.26 -50.46 31.47
CA LEU A 449 8.05 -51.67 32.28
C LEU A 449 7.93 -52.93 31.40
N LEU A 450 7.41 -52.80 30.18
CA LEU A 450 7.43 -53.87 29.18
C LEU A 450 8.86 -54.16 28.71
N GLN A 451 9.66 -53.12 28.50
CA GLN A 451 11.05 -53.23 28.07
C GLN A 451 11.91 -53.91 29.15
N GLU A 452 11.73 -53.56 30.42
CA GLU A 452 12.39 -54.24 31.56
C GLU A 452 11.92 -55.70 31.74
N LYS A 453 10.63 -55.99 31.52
CA LYS A 453 10.13 -57.37 31.53
C LYS A 453 10.65 -58.19 30.35
N GLN A 454 10.83 -57.57 29.18
CA GLN A 454 11.34 -58.24 27.98
C GLN A 454 12.83 -58.57 28.11
N THR A 455 13.66 -57.70 28.69
CA THR A 455 15.08 -57.98 28.95
C THR A 455 15.26 -59.08 30.00
N ALA A 456 14.44 -59.11 31.04
CA ALA A 456 14.43 -60.18 32.05
C ALA A 456 13.90 -61.52 31.50
N LYS A 457 12.91 -61.49 30.59
CA LYS A 457 12.43 -62.69 29.89
C LYS A 457 13.44 -63.20 28.86
N LEU A 458 14.17 -62.33 28.15
CA LEU A 458 15.21 -62.73 27.19
C LEU A 458 16.35 -63.49 27.89
N GLN A 459 16.77 -63.02 29.07
CA GLN A 459 17.78 -63.70 29.90
C GLN A 459 17.33 -65.08 30.41
N ARG A 460 16.01 -65.30 30.55
CA ARG A 460 15.41 -66.56 31.03
C ARG A 460 14.99 -67.51 29.89
N PHE A 461 14.77 -66.98 28.68
CA PHE A 461 14.32 -67.72 27.49
C PHE A 461 15.48 -68.17 26.59
N LEU A 462 16.67 -67.56 26.71
CA LEU A 462 17.92 -68.00 26.06
C LEU A 462 18.45 -69.36 26.59
N LEU A 463 17.91 -69.89 27.69
CA LEU A 463 18.35 -71.14 28.34
C LEU A 463 17.52 -72.38 28.00
N LEU A 464 16.38 -72.26 27.31
CA LEU A 464 15.51 -73.41 27.04
C LEU A 464 14.99 -73.42 25.60
N SER A 465 15.74 -74.16 24.77
CA SER A 465 15.30 -74.92 23.60
C SER A 465 14.69 -74.13 22.43
N VAL A 466 15.61 -73.75 21.53
CA VAL A 466 15.51 -73.90 20.08
C VAL A 466 14.77 -75.18 19.69
N SER A 467 13.56 -75.07 19.13
CA SER A 467 13.05 -76.04 18.13
C SER A 467 11.65 -75.68 17.61
N SER A 468 11.52 -74.59 16.85
CA SER A 468 10.46 -74.42 15.82
C SER A 468 10.66 -73.10 15.05
N ALA A 469 11.86 -72.92 14.49
CA ALA A 469 12.34 -71.67 13.90
C ALA A 469 12.20 -71.58 12.36
N LEU A 470 11.36 -72.39 11.70
CA LEU A 470 11.35 -72.40 10.23
C LEU A 470 10.11 -71.81 9.55
N ILE A 471 9.05 -71.44 10.28
CA ILE A 471 7.84 -70.84 9.68
C ILE A 471 7.65 -69.37 10.09
N ILE A 472 8.20 -68.96 11.23
CA ILE A 472 8.06 -67.58 11.75
C ILE A 472 9.06 -66.61 11.09
N ALA A 473 10.16 -67.12 10.52
CA ALA A 473 11.21 -66.28 9.92
C ALA A 473 10.76 -65.55 8.64
N ILE A 474 9.90 -66.16 7.81
CA ILE A 474 9.43 -65.56 6.54
C ILE A 474 8.28 -64.56 6.80
N GLY A 475 7.43 -64.84 7.79
CA GLY A 475 6.33 -63.96 8.20
C GLY A 475 6.80 -62.71 8.96
N LEU A 476 7.81 -62.83 9.83
CA LEU A 476 8.41 -61.68 10.51
C LEU A 476 9.25 -60.82 9.56
N SER A 477 9.96 -61.40 8.59
CA SER A 477 10.67 -60.61 7.57
C SER A 477 9.69 -59.83 6.68
N GLY A 478 8.52 -60.38 6.35
CA GLY A 478 7.50 -59.68 5.57
C GLY A 478 6.87 -58.50 6.33
N ILE A 479 6.59 -58.65 7.62
CA ILE A 479 6.04 -57.58 8.46
C ILE A 479 7.10 -56.52 8.78
N SER A 480 8.34 -56.91 9.08
CA SER A 480 9.45 -55.96 9.24
C SER A 480 9.80 -55.26 7.93
N TRP A 481 9.72 -55.93 6.78
CA TRP A 481 9.89 -55.31 5.46
C TRP A 481 8.75 -54.35 5.14
N PHE A 482 7.50 -54.72 5.43
CA PHE A 482 6.35 -53.83 5.25
C PHE A 482 6.41 -52.61 6.18
N GLN A 483 6.77 -52.79 7.45
CA GLN A 483 6.98 -51.67 8.40
C GLN A 483 8.18 -50.81 8.00
N TYR A 484 9.29 -51.41 7.54
CA TYR A 484 10.44 -50.68 7.01
C TYR A 484 10.08 -49.90 5.75
N HIS A 485 9.30 -50.50 4.84
CA HIS A 485 8.83 -49.86 3.63
C HIS A 485 7.85 -48.71 3.94
N GLN A 486 6.92 -48.92 4.86
CA GLN A 486 5.98 -47.90 5.33
C GLN A 486 6.68 -46.75 6.06
N ALA A 487 7.68 -47.05 6.90
CA ALA A 487 8.52 -46.03 7.54
C ALA A 487 9.30 -45.21 6.51
N ARG A 488 9.84 -45.85 5.46
CA ARG A 488 10.53 -45.16 4.35
C ARG A 488 9.58 -44.26 3.55
N VAL A 489 8.37 -44.71 3.26
CA VAL A 489 7.36 -43.90 2.56
C VAL A 489 6.93 -42.72 3.43
N ASN A 490 6.69 -42.93 4.73
CA ASN A 490 6.36 -41.86 5.67
C ASN A 490 7.52 -40.85 5.83
N GLU A 491 8.77 -41.31 5.86
CA GLU A 491 9.96 -40.47 5.90
C GLU A 491 10.09 -39.62 4.63
N GLN A 492 9.86 -40.22 3.45
CA GLN A 492 9.86 -39.51 2.17
C GLN A 492 8.72 -38.47 2.10
N GLN A 493 7.53 -38.82 2.59
CA GLN A 493 6.41 -37.90 2.65
C GLN A 493 6.67 -36.72 3.60
N ALA A 494 7.25 -36.97 4.78
CA ALA A 494 7.61 -35.93 5.75
C ALA A 494 8.62 -34.93 5.15
N LYS A 495 9.67 -35.43 4.51
CA LYS A 495 10.67 -34.60 3.81
C LYS A 495 10.07 -33.80 2.65
N THR A 496 9.08 -34.36 1.96
CA THR A 496 8.36 -33.65 0.88
C THR A 496 7.48 -32.54 1.44
N ASN A 497 6.78 -32.79 2.55
CA ASN A 497 5.97 -31.78 3.23
C ASN A 497 6.81 -30.65 3.82
N GLU A 498 7.96 -30.97 4.43
CA GLU A 498 8.92 -29.99 4.93
C GLU A 498 9.43 -29.08 3.80
N MET A 499 9.85 -29.66 2.67
CA MET A 499 10.28 -28.90 1.51
C MET A 499 9.17 -27.96 0.98
N LYS A 500 7.91 -28.43 0.93
CA LYS A 500 6.77 -27.58 0.54
C LYS A 500 6.54 -26.43 1.52
N ALA A 501 6.69 -26.69 2.83
CA ALA A 501 6.58 -25.65 3.86
C ALA A 501 7.71 -24.61 3.75
N LEU A 502 8.94 -25.05 3.51
CA LEU A 502 10.09 -24.17 3.27
C LEU A 502 9.88 -23.29 2.02
N ARG A 503 9.34 -23.85 0.93
CA ARG A 503 8.97 -23.09 -0.28
C ARG A 503 7.92 -22.02 0.03
N GLN A 504 6.83 -22.38 0.69
CA GLN A 504 5.77 -21.44 1.06
C GLN A 504 6.28 -20.34 2.00
N SER A 505 7.13 -20.69 2.95
CA SER A 505 7.79 -19.73 3.84
C SER A 505 8.65 -18.75 3.04
N SER A 506 9.43 -19.25 2.06
CA SER A 506 10.21 -18.40 1.16
C SER A 506 9.33 -17.42 0.38
N GLU A 507 8.20 -17.86 -0.15
CA GLU A 507 7.28 -17.01 -0.92
C GLU A 507 6.64 -15.92 -0.04
N ALA A 508 6.20 -16.29 1.16
CA ALA A 508 5.66 -15.33 2.13
C ALA A 508 6.71 -14.28 2.55
N LEU A 509 7.94 -14.72 2.86
CA LEU A 509 9.04 -13.82 3.22
C LEU A 509 9.43 -12.89 2.06
N PHE A 510 9.41 -13.39 0.82
CA PHE A 510 9.68 -12.57 -0.36
C PHE A 510 8.61 -11.48 -0.53
N ALA A 511 7.33 -11.82 -0.33
CA ALA A 511 6.22 -10.85 -0.38
C ALA A 511 6.30 -9.78 0.72
N LEU A 512 6.90 -10.10 1.87
CA LEU A 512 7.18 -9.17 2.97
C LEU A 512 8.49 -8.38 2.77
N ASN A 513 9.11 -8.41 1.59
CA ASN A 513 10.42 -7.82 1.28
C ASN A 513 11.60 -8.34 2.13
N GLN A 514 11.44 -9.45 2.86
CA GLN A 514 12.51 -10.13 3.61
C GLN A 514 13.29 -11.08 2.69
N ARG A 515 13.96 -10.47 1.70
CA ARG A 515 14.59 -11.19 0.58
C ARG A 515 15.73 -12.11 1.01
N PHE A 516 16.45 -11.75 2.06
CA PHE A 516 17.58 -12.54 2.57
C PHE A 516 17.10 -13.83 3.24
N GLU A 517 16.09 -13.73 4.10
CA GLU A 517 15.46 -14.86 4.75
C GLU A 517 14.75 -15.78 3.74
N ALA A 518 14.06 -15.20 2.75
CA ALA A 518 13.47 -15.95 1.64
C ALA A 518 14.53 -16.77 0.86
N LEU A 519 15.70 -16.18 0.57
CA LEU A 519 16.79 -16.90 -0.08
C LEU A 519 17.25 -18.12 0.73
N ILE A 520 17.41 -17.97 2.04
CA ILE A 520 17.81 -19.09 2.89
C ILE A 520 16.76 -20.20 2.87
N GLN A 521 15.47 -19.87 2.99
CA GLN A 521 14.40 -20.89 2.96
C GLN A 521 14.30 -21.60 1.61
N SER A 522 14.40 -20.88 0.49
CA SER A 522 14.40 -21.49 -0.84
C SER A 522 15.63 -22.37 -1.08
N MET A 523 16.81 -21.99 -0.56
CA MET A 523 18.00 -22.84 -0.58
C MET A 523 17.81 -24.13 0.23
N LYS A 524 17.18 -24.07 1.40
CA LYS A 524 16.86 -25.27 2.20
C LYS A 524 15.90 -26.19 1.44
N ALA A 525 14.83 -25.64 0.86
CA ALA A 525 13.88 -26.39 0.05
C ALA A 525 14.59 -27.08 -1.13
N TYR A 526 15.50 -26.36 -1.82
CA TYR A 526 16.29 -26.92 -2.92
C TYR A 526 17.25 -28.01 -2.46
N LYS A 527 17.95 -27.84 -1.33
CA LYS A 527 18.82 -28.88 -0.74
C LYS A 527 18.02 -30.13 -0.43
N GLN A 528 16.83 -30.00 0.15
CA GLN A 528 15.97 -31.12 0.47
C GLN A 528 15.45 -31.84 -0.79
N LEU A 529 15.07 -31.09 -1.82
CA LEU A 529 14.70 -31.62 -3.13
C LEU A 529 15.80 -32.51 -3.74
N GLN A 530 17.07 -32.15 -3.61
CA GLN A 530 18.20 -32.95 -4.11
C GLN A 530 18.41 -34.26 -3.34
N THR A 531 18.00 -34.33 -2.07
CA THR A 531 18.12 -35.54 -1.25
C THR A 531 17.01 -36.57 -1.52
N LEU A 532 15.94 -36.16 -2.19
CA LEU A 532 14.76 -36.99 -2.41
C LEU A 532 14.88 -37.77 -3.74
N PRO A 533 14.74 -39.11 -3.71
CA PRO A 533 14.96 -39.94 -4.91
C PRO A 533 13.83 -39.83 -5.94
N HIS A 534 12.57 -39.60 -5.53
CA HIS A 534 11.41 -39.46 -6.42
C HIS A 534 10.56 -38.27 -5.97
N VAL A 535 10.51 -37.23 -6.80
CA VAL A 535 9.66 -36.04 -6.64
C VAL A 535 9.03 -35.75 -7.99
N ASP A 536 7.76 -35.36 -7.99
CA ASP A 536 7.06 -34.96 -9.21
C ASP A 536 7.73 -33.77 -9.90
N SER A 537 7.62 -33.70 -11.22
CA SER A 537 8.30 -32.69 -12.03
C SER A 537 7.83 -31.27 -11.72
N GLU A 538 6.55 -31.10 -11.39
CA GLU A 538 5.94 -29.81 -11.06
C GLU A 538 6.51 -29.24 -9.75
N THR A 539 6.59 -30.04 -8.70
CA THR A 539 7.20 -29.64 -7.43
C THR A 539 8.68 -29.32 -7.60
N ARG A 540 9.40 -30.06 -8.46
CA ARG A 540 10.80 -29.76 -8.78
C ARG A 540 10.95 -28.41 -9.48
N GLU A 541 10.10 -28.11 -10.47
CA GLU A 541 10.11 -26.83 -11.19
C GLU A 541 9.77 -25.66 -10.26
N THR A 542 8.70 -25.77 -9.47
CA THR A 542 8.27 -24.70 -8.56
C THR A 542 9.35 -24.35 -7.53
N VAL A 543 9.99 -25.34 -6.90
CA VAL A 543 11.11 -25.09 -5.96
C VAL A 543 12.29 -24.40 -6.64
N GLN A 544 12.61 -24.78 -7.88
CA GLN A 544 13.67 -24.11 -8.65
C GLN A 544 13.31 -22.66 -8.97
N LEU A 545 12.06 -22.39 -9.36
CA LEU A 545 11.58 -21.04 -9.64
C LEU A 545 11.58 -20.16 -8.38
N THR A 546 11.20 -20.71 -7.22
CA THR A 546 11.25 -19.96 -5.93
C THR A 546 12.70 -19.60 -5.55
N LEU A 547 13.65 -20.52 -5.75
CA LEU A 547 15.08 -20.24 -5.53
C LEU A 547 15.58 -19.17 -6.50
N GLN A 548 15.29 -19.33 -7.79
CA GLN A 548 15.70 -18.38 -8.83
C GLN A 548 15.16 -16.97 -8.55
N LYS A 549 13.87 -16.85 -8.18
CA LYS A 549 13.26 -15.57 -7.83
C LYS A 549 13.97 -14.89 -6.67
N SER A 550 14.31 -15.67 -5.63
CA SER A 550 15.06 -15.18 -4.48
C SER A 550 16.47 -14.72 -4.86
N VAL A 551 17.14 -15.45 -5.75
CA VAL A 551 18.48 -15.12 -6.27
C VAL A 551 18.50 -13.82 -7.09
N TYR A 552 17.49 -13.58 -7.92
CA TYR A 552 17.42 -12.32 -8.68
C TYR A 552 17.08 -11.10 -7.81
N GLY A 553 16.32 -11.31 -6.72
CA GLY A 553 15.90 -10.24 -5.82
C GLY A 553 16.93 -9.83 -4.76
N ILE A 554 17.97 -10.65 -4.51
CA ILE A 554 18.86 -10.48 -3.35
C ILE A 554 19.84 -9.31 -3.49
N GLN A 555 20.15 -8.65 -2.37
CA GLN A 555 21.08 -7.52 -2.28
C GLN A 555 21.91 -7.57 -0.99
N GLU A 556 21.24 -7.89 0.10
CA GLU A 556 21.84 -8.21 1.38
C GLU A 556 22.64 -9.50 1.25
N TYR A 557 23.86 -9.54 1.78
CA TYR A 557 24.69 -10.74 1.77
C TYR A 557 25.13 -11.16 3.19
N ASN A 558 25.02 -10.27 4.17
CA ASN A 558 25.40 -10.58 5.54
C ASN A 558 24.65 -9.74 6.59
N GLN A 559 24.54 -10.28 7.80
CA GLN A 559 23.93 -9.66 8.98
C GLN A 559 24.87 -9.75 10.18
N LEU A 560 25.24 -8.60 10.74
CA LEU A 560 26.03 -8.51 11.96
C LEU A 560 25.09 -8.43 13.16
N LEU A 561 25.00 -9.53 13.92
CA LEU A 561 24.14 -9.64 15.09
C LEU A 561 24.99 -9.77 16.35
N GLY A 562 24.76 -8.90 17.32
CA GLY A 562 25.43 -9.01 18.62
C GLY A 562 25.23 -7.84 19.59
N HIS A 563 24.69 -6.70 19.13
CA HIS A 563 24.18 -5.67 20.03
C HIS A 563 22.90 -6.14 20.74
N THR A 564 22.73 -5.77 22.00
CA THR A 564 21.55 -6.17 22.80
C THR A 564 20.44 -5.11 22.79
N SER A 565 20.76 -3.90 22.32
CA SER A 565 19.88 -2.75 22.19
C SER A 565 20.07 -2.03 20.85
N LEU A 566 19.39 -0.89 20.67
CA LEU A 566 19.36 -0.10 19.44
C LEU A 566 20.78 0.33 19.03
N ILE A 567 21.06 0.32 17.72
CA ILE A 567 22.33 0.78 17.17
C ILE A 567 22.15 2.21 16.68
N HIS A 568 23.12 3.09 16.92
CA HIS A 568 23.07 4.48 16.46
C HIS A 568 24.09 4.77 15.37
N SER A 569 25.26 4.11 15.39
CA SER A 569 26.35 4.42 14.47
C SER A 569 27.03 3.17 13.93
N VAL A 570 27.45 3.25 12.67
CA VAL A 570 28.27 2.27 11.99
C VAL A 570 29.33 2.99 11.14
N ALA A 571 30.56 2.48 11.14
CA ALA A 571 31.66 3.05 10.36
C ALA A 571 32.58 1.95 9.83
N PHE A 572 33.11 2.15 8.62
CA PHE A 572 34.19 1.34 8.09
C PHE A 572 35.55 1.94 8.46
N SER A 573 36.51 1.06 8.72
CA SER A 573 37.92 1.43 8.75
C SER A 573 38.40 1.93 7.38
N PRO A 574 39.43 2.80 7.31
CA PRO A 574 39.94 3.32 6.04
C PRO A 574 40.44 2.24 5.07
N LYS A 575 40.93 1.11 5.61
CA LYS A 575 41.37 -0.05 4.81
C LYS A 575 40.21 -0.98 4.43
N GLY A 576 39.05 -0.85 5.06
CA GLY A 576 37.89 -1.69 4.82
C GLY A 576 37.98 -3.08 5.44
N ASP A 577 38.98 -3.35 6.28
CA ASP A 577 39.22 -4.63 6.96
C ASP A 577 38.42 -4.77 8.26
N LEU A 578 37.95 -3.65 8.81
CA LEU A 578 37.11 -3.58 10.01
C LEU A 578 35.85 -2.74 9.82
N ILE A 579 34.80 -3.12 10.52
CA ILE A 579 33.55 -2.37 10.73
C ILE A 579 33.42 -2.13 12.23
N ALA A 580 33.13 -0.91 12.65
CA ALA A 580 32.80 -0.57 14.03
C ALA A 580 31.34 -0.16 14.16
N SER A 581 30.69 -0.56 15.25
CA SER A 581 29.31 -0.20 15.55
C SER A 581 29.10 0.14 17.01
N GLY A 582 28.18 1.07 17.27
CA GLY A 582 27.91 1.61 18.60
C GLY A 582 26.43 1.76 18.83
N GLY A 583 25.98 1.38 20.02
CA GLY A 583 24.56 1.36 20.35
C GLY A 583 24.23 1.80 21.77
N MET A 584 22.93 1.72 22.08
CA MET A 584 22.37 1.98 23.40
C MET A 584 22.76 0.92 24.45
N ASP A 585 23.34 -0.20 24.03
CA ASP A 585 23.89 -1.20 24.95
C ASP A 585 25.23 -0.77 25.58
N LYS A 586 25.67 0.47 25.31
CA LYS A 586 26.88 1.09 25.88
C LYS A 586 28.18 0.46 25.39
N THR A 587 28.10 -0.42 24.38
CA THR A 587 29.27 -1.11 23.83
C THR A 587 29.59 -0.68 22.41
N ILE A 588 30.86 -0.78 22.08
CA ILE A 588 31.34 -0.72 20.69
C ILE A 588 31.66 -2.13 20.25
N LYS A 589 31.25 -2.54 19.06
CA LYS A 589 31.63 -3.84 18.49
C LYS A 589 32.49 -3.64 17.25
N LEU A 590 33.56 -4.42 17.18
CA LEU A 590 34.47 -4.48 16.04
C LEU A 590 34.26 -5.79 15.30
N TRP A 591 33.97 -5.67 14.01
CA TRP A 591 33.65 -6.77 13.12
C TRP A 591 34.61 -6.81 11.95
N LYS A 592 34.85 -7.97 11.38
CA LYS A 592 35.35 -8.06 10.00
C LYS A 592 34.17 -7.97 9.01
N PRO A 593 34.41 -7.59 7.75
CA PRO A 593 33.39 -7.62 6.70
C PRO A 593 32.71 -8.97 6.46
N ASP A 594 33.38 -10.09 6.79
CA ASP A 594 32.82 -11.45 6.74
C ASP A 594 31.78 -11.72 7.85
N GLY A 595 31.58 -10.79 8.77
CA GLY A 595 30.64 -10.87 9.88
C GLY A 595 31.19 -11.45 11.17
N THR A 596 32.47 -11.82 11.22
CA THR A 596 33.11 -12.24 12.47
C THR A 596 33.20 -11.08 13.46
N LEU A 597 32.66 -11.28 14.67
CA LEU A 597 32.85 -10.37 15.80
C LEU A 597 34.26 -10.57 16.37
N LEU A 598 35.11 -9.54 16.30
CA LEU A 598 36.48 -9.60 16.81
C LEU A 598 36.56 -9.22 18.29
N LYS A 599 35.95 -8.08 18.66
CA LYS A 599 35.96 -7.57 20.03
C LYS A 599 34.70 -6.78 20.34
N THR A 600 34.29 -6.86 21.61
CA THR A 600 33.31 -5.93 22.21
C THR A 600 34.08 -5.01 23.16
N LEU A 601 34.10 -3.71 22.88
CA LEU A 601 34.76 -2.69 23.69
C LEU A 601 33.74 -2.15 24.69
N ILE A 602 34.09 -2.21 25.97
CA ILE A 602 33.26 -1.79 27.09
C ILE A 602 34.03 -0.68 27.81
N GLY A 603 33.37 0.44 28.10
CA GLY A 603 33.97 1.51 28.89
C GLY A 603 33.16 2.81 28.99
N HIS A 604 32.27 3.08 28.03
CA HIS A 604 31.27 4.14 28.19
C HIS A 604 30.21 3.75 29.22
N GLN A 605 29.68 4.74 29.94
CA GLN A 605 28.67 4.52 31.00
C GLN A 605 27.24 4.61 30.48
N ASP A 606 27.07 5.07 29.23
CA ASP A 606 25.78 5.28 28.60
C ASP A 606 25.85 5.08 27.07
N ALA A 607 24.74 5.29 26.37
CA ALA A 607 24.58 5.06 24.93
C ALA A 607 25.68 5.72 24.08
N ILE A 608 26.11 5.05 23.03
CA ILE A 608 27.09 5.57 22.07
C ILE A 608 26.34 6.10 20.85
N PHE A 609 26.61 7.34 20.47
CA PHE A 609 25.90 8.03 19.38
C PHE A 609 26.68 8.08 18.07
N SER A 610 28.01 8.17 18.13
CA SER A 610 28.85 8.27 16.94
C SER A 610 30.19 7.57 17.12
N ILE A 611 30.67 6.97 16.03
CA ILE A 611 31.96 6.32 15.93
C ILE A 611 32.66 6.81 14.66
N ALA A 612 33.95 7.10 14.78
CA ALA A 612 34.79 7.48 13.65
C ALA A 612 36.16 6.81 13.73
N PHE A 613 36.66 6.26 12.62
CA PHE A 613 38.04 5.83 12.51
C PHE A 613 38.95 6.99 12.14
N SER A 614 40.19 6.98 12.65
CA SER A 614 41.23 7.90 12.19
C SER A 614 41.73 7.47 10.80
N PRO A 615 41.81 8.38 9.80
CA PRO A 615 42.36 8.06 8.49
C PRO A 615 43.86 7.78 8.49
N ARG A 616 44.60 8.33 9.48
CA ARG A 616 46.08 8.31 9.52
C ARG A 616 46.63 7.35 10.56
N GLN A 617 45.99 7.28 11.73
CA GLN A 617 46.44 6.47 12.85
C GLN A 617 45.53 5.27 13.04
N PRO A 618 46.01 4.15 13.63
CA PRO A 618 45.18 2.99 13.94
C PRO A 618 44.29 3.25 15.17
N LEU A 619 43.51 4.35 15.14
CA LEU A 619 42.65 4.81 16.22
C LEU A 619 41.17 4.85 15.81
N LEU A 620 40.33 4.76 16.83
CA LEU A 620 38.88 4.82 16.79
C LEU A 620 38.41 5.78 17.88
N ALA A 621 37.52 6.71 17.54
CA ALA A 621 36.86 7.59 18.50
C ALA A 621 35.39 7.18 18.65
N SER A 622 34.88 7.26 19.86
CA SER A 622 33.48 7.07 20.19
C SER A 622 32.95 8.21 21.04
N SER A 623 31.77 8.71 20.72
CA SER A 623 31.07 9.73 21.52
C SER A 623 29.82 9.15 22.17
N SER A 624 29.48 9.62 23.38
CA SER A 624 28.43 9.01 24.19
C SER A 624 27.55 10.02 24.92
N ASN A 625 26.36 9.55 25.32
CA ASN A 625 25.47 10.21 26.25
C ASN A 625 26.10 10.48 27.62
N ASP A 626 27.18 9.76 27.97
CA ASP A 626 27.95 9.99 29.20
C ASP A 626 28.80 11.28 29.19
N LYS A 627 28.64 12.13 28.17
CA LYS A 627 29.31 13.43 27.98
C LYS A 627 30.79 13.32 27.62
N THR A 628 31.30 12.10 27.37
CA THR A 628 32.71 11.87 27.06
C THR A 628 32.94 11.40 25.63
N ILE A 629 34.18 11.58 25.19
CA ILE A 629 34.70 10.94 23.98
C ILE A 629 35.78 9.96 24.42
N LYS A 630 35.76 8.72 23.92
CA LYS A 630 36.83 7.76 24.18
C LYS A 630 37.62 7.45 22.93
N LEU A 631 38.93 7.33 23.08
CA LEU A 631 39.85 6.91 22.05
C LEU A 631 40.30 5.48 22.31
N TRP A 632 40.29 4.67 21.26
CA TRP A 632 40.65 3.27 21.24
C TRP A 632 41.63 3.03 20.10
N LYS A 633 42.48 2.02 20.23
CA LYS A 633 43.21 1.46 19.09
C LYS A 633 42.27 0.58 18.27
N THR A 634 42.59 0.40 16.99
CA THR A 634 41.87 -0.52 16.08
C THR A 634 41.91 -1.98 16.54
N ASP A 635 42.90 -2.36 17.36
CA ASP A 635 42.96 -3.64 18.05
C ASP A 635 42.00 -3.74 19.25
N GLY A 636 41.24 -2.69 19.56
CA GLY A 636 40.30 -2.61 20.69
C GLY A 636 40.90 -2.15 22.02
N THR A 637 42.20 -1.84 22.08
CA THR A 637 42.84 -1.36 23.31
C THR A 637 42.36 0.06 23.64
N TYR A 638 41.87 0.28 24.86
CA TYR A 638 41.52 1.62 25.34
C TYR A 638 42.77 2.51 25.42
N VAL A 639 42.67 3.74 24.93
CA VAL A 639 43.78 4.72 24.94
C VAL A 639 43.55 5.79 25.99
N ARG A 640 42.45 6.56 25.88
CA ARG A 640 42.13 7.66 26.81
C ARG A 640 40.68 8.13 26.68
N THR A 641 40.24 8.93 27.65
CA THR A 641 38.95 9.62 27.66
C THR A 641 39.18 11.12 27.56
N LEU A 642 38.40 11.81 26.73
CA LEU A 642 38.38 13.25 26.58
C LEU A 642 37.13 13.77 27.30
N THR A 643 37.35 14.66 28.27
CA THR A 643 36.31 15.27 29.10
C THR A 643 36.33 16.78 28.92
N GLY A 644 35.16 17.41 28.82
CA GLY A 644 35.06 18.87 28.74
C GLY A 644 33.79 19.40 28.05
N HIS A 645 32.92 18.53 27.54
CA HIS A 645 31.55 18.87 27.20
C HIS A 645 30.65 18.77 28.44
N GLU A 646 29.63 19.63 28.52
CA GLU A 646 28.73 19.71 29.67
C GLU A 646 27.46 18.85 29.50
N ASP A 647 27.19 18.44 28.26
CA ASP A 647 26.04 17.65 27.83
C ASP A 647 26.44 16.51 26.88
N PRO A 648 25.51 15.61 26.51
CA PRO A 648 25.75 14.48 25.61
C PRO A 648 26.51 14.84 24.32
N VAL A 649 27.51 14.02 23.97
CA VAL A 649 28.31 14.21 22.76
C VAL A 649 27.73 13.35 21.63
N MET A 650 27.11 14.01 20.67
CA MET A 650 26.33 13.38 19.61
C MET A 650 27.15 12.89 18.43
N ALA A 651 28.21 13.62 18.06
CA ALA A 651 29.02 13.27 16.91
C ALA A 651 30.50 13.56 17.14
N VAL A 652 31.34 12.75 16.48
CA VAL A 652 32.79 12.91 16.48
C VAL A 652 33.33 12.67 15.07
N SER A 653 34.34 13.44 14.66
CA SER A 653 34.98 13.29 13.35
C SER A 653 36.48 13.58 13.44
N PHE A 654 37.31 12.73 12.83
CA PHE A 654 38.75 12.95 12.72
C PHE A 654 39.09 13.87 11.54
N SER A 655 40.11 14.69 11.71
CA SER A 655 40.72 15.38 10.57
C SER A 655 41.46 14.36 9.69
N PRO A 656 41.24 14.36 8.36
CA PRO A 656 41.99 13.50 7.44
C PRO A 656 43.45 13.91 7.27
N THR A 657 43.76 15.19 7.49
CA THR A 657 45.08 15.77 7.20
C THR A 657 45.92 15.98 8.44
N GLU A 658 45.30 16.34 9.57
CA GLU A 658 45.96 16.69 10.82
C GLU A 658 45.63 15.67 11.92
N ASP A 659 46.50 15.54 12.93
CA ASP A 659 46.24 14.69 14.11
C ASP A 659 45.30 15.40 15.10
N LYS A 660 44.09 15.70 14.63
CA LYS A 660 43.03 16.38 15.38
C LYS A 660 41.70 15.67 15.20
N LEU A 661 40.79 15.92 16.13
CA LEU A 661 39.39 15.51 16.03
C LEU A 661 38.47 16.61 16.52
N ILE A 662 37.25 16.63 15.99
CA ILE A 662 36.20 17.55 16.39
C ILE A 662 35.01 16.78 16.96
N SER A 663 34.38 17.35 17.97
CA SER A 663 33.19 16.80 18.60
C SER A 663 32.07 17.81 18.63
N ALA A 664 30.84 17.30 18.52
CA ALA A 664 29.59 18.05 18.58
C ALA A 664 28.73 17.57 19.74
N SER A 665 28.14 18.50 20.48
CA SER A 665 27.41 18.22 21.71
C SER A 665 26.08 18.98 21.80
N PHE A 666 25.20 18.47 22.65
CA PHE A 666 23.99 19.14 23.09
C PHE A 666 24.26 20.41 23.92
N ASP A 667 25.49 20.62 24.41
CA ASP A 667 25.89 21.89 25.06
C ASP A 667 26.02 23.08 24.10
N LYS A 668 25.59 22.90 22.83
CA LYS A 668 25.59 23.92 21.77
C LYS A 668 26.99 24.28 21.26
N THR A 669 28.03 23.56 21.70
CA THR A 669 29.43 23.82 21.31
C THR A 669 30.03 22.71 20.44
N LEU A 670 30.95 23.12 19.57
CA LEU A 670 31.92 22.23 18.95
C LEU A 670 33.25 22.37 19.70
N LYS A 671 33.94 21.25 19.95
CA LYS A 671 35.28 21.26 20.55
C LYS A 671 36.29 20.60 19.63
N LEU A 672 37.41 21.28 19.42
CA LEU A 672 38.53 20.79 18.64
C LEU A 672 39.61 20.28 19.59
N TRP A 673 40.04 19.03 19.38
CA TRP A 673 41.00 18.33 20.23
C TRP A 673 42.19 17.86 19.41
N THR A 674 43.33 17.74 20.08
CA THR A 674 44.43 16.90 19.60
C THR A 674 44.12 15.43 19.88
N VAL A 675 44.73 14.52 19.12
CA VAL A 675 44.63 13.07 19.37
C VAL A 675 45.24 12.70 20.74
N GLU A 676 46.19 13.47 21.24
CA GLU A 676 46.75 13.37 22.59
C GLU A 676 45.76 13.84 23.67
N GLY A 677 44.60 14.38 23.31
CA GLY A 677 43.52 14.74 24.22
C GLY A 677 43.60 16.13 24.83
N LYS A 678 44.51 16.98 24.35
CA LYS A 678 44.50 18.42 24.66
C LYS A 678 43.36 19.11 23.91
N LEU A 679 42.50 19.83 24.63
CA LEU A 679 41.49 20.73 24.06
C LEU A 679 42.20 21.95 23.45
N LEU A 680 42.01 22.17 22.14
CA LEU A 680 42.60 23.28 21.41
C LEU A 680 41.67 24.50 21.38
N LYS A 681 40.38 24.28 21.14
CA LYS A 681 39.40 25.36 20.95
C LYS A 681 37.99 24.88 21.28
N THR A 682 37.21 25.74 21.94
CA THR A 682 35.75 25.59 22.08
C THR A 682 35.09 26.63 21.19
N ILE A 683 34.13 26.21 20.38
CA ILE A 683 33.44 27.02 19.38
C ILE A 683 31.95 27.03 19.76
N ALA A 684 31.42 28.19 20.13
CA ALA A 684 29.98 28.39 20.27
C ALA A 684 29.35 28.42 18.87
N ALA A 685 28.91 27.25 18.40
CA ALA A 685 28.67 27.03 16.98
C ALA A 685 27.21 27.25 16.56
N HIS A 686 26.26 26.84 17.39
CA HIS A 686 24.83 26.86 17.11
C HIS A 686 24.05 27.49 18.27
N THR A 687 22.84 28.00 18.00
CA THR A 687 21.95 28.55 19.05
C THR A 687 21.24 27.45 19.83
N GLU A 688 21.10 26.28 19.23
CA GLU A 688 20.52 25.07 19.82
C GLU A 688 21.47 23.87 19.73
N LYS A 689 21.02 22.72 20.25
CA LYS A 689 21.79 21.49 20.38
C LYS A 689 22.36 21.02 19.04
N ILE A 690 23.62 20.57 19.02
CA ILE A 690 24.27 20.09 17.81
C ILE A 690 24.15 18.57 17.72
N LYS A 691 23.70 18.07 16.57
CA LYS A 691 23.46 16.63 16.33
C LYS A 691 24.61 15.98 15.57
N THR A 692 25.28 16.72 14.69
CA THR A 692 26.21 16.12 13.72
C THR A 692 27.38 17.04 13.39
N VAL A 693 28.53 16.44 13.07
CA VAL A 693 29.72 17.12 12.57
C VAL A 693 30.51 16.19 11.65
N SER A 694 31.06 16.73 10.55
CA SER A 694 31.93 15.98 9.65
C SER A 694 33.01 16.89 9.05
N PHE A 695 34.26 16.43 9.10
CA PHE A 695 35.34 17.02 8.29
C PHE A 695 35.13 16.75 6.80
N SER A 696 35.58 17.68 5.96
CA SER A 696 35.74 17.44 4.53
C SER A 696 36.94 16.51 4.27
N PRO A 697 36.91 15.67 3.23
CA PRO A 697 38.02 14.77 2.90
C PRO A 697 39.36 15.47 2.67
N ASP A 698 39.36 16.71 2.18
CA ASP A 698 40.55 17.56 2.04
C ASP A 698 41.12 18.09 3.38
N GLY A 699 40.39 17.92 4.49
CA GLY A 699 40.74 18.39 5.83
C GLY A 699 40.74 19.92 6.02
N GLN A 700 40.35 20.69 5.00
CA GLN A 700 40.37 22.16 5.06
C GLN A 700 39.14 22.74 5.75
N ARG A 701 38.04 21.99 5.79
CA ARG A 701 36.75 22.45 6.31
C ARG A 701 36.08 21.37 7.16
N PHE A 702 35.09 21.77 7.92
CA PHE A 702 34.12 20.85 8.50
C PHE A 702 32.72 21.45 8.44
N ALA A 703 31.70 20.59 8.47
CA ALA A 703 30.30 20.97 8.51
C ALA A 703 29.69 20.51 9.83
N SER A 704 28.76 21.29 10.37
CA SER A 704 27.96 20.94 11.54
C SER A 704 26.47 21.18 11.29
N GLY A 705 25.62 20.40 11.94
CA GLY A 705 24.16 20.53 11.87
C GLY A 705 23.52 20.35 13.24
N GLY A 706 22.44 21.08 13.50
CA GLY A 706 21.80 21.12 14.82
C GLY A 706 20.28 21.27 14.79
N GLU A 707 19.71 21.40 15.99
CA GLU A 707 18.27 21.62 16.22
C GLU A 707 17.83 23.03 15.80
N ASP A 708 18.77 23.95 15.56
CA ASP A 708 18.51 25.28 15.01
C ASP A 708 18.17 25.29 13.52
N GLN A 709 17.97 24.11 12.91
CA GLN A 709 17.56 23.91 11.51
C GLN A 709 18.62 24.38 10.49
N THR A 710 19.84 24.71 10.95
CA THR A 710 20.91 25.19 10.07
C THR A 710 22.02 24.17 9.91
N VAL A 711 22.69 24.24 8.75
CA VAL A 711 23.99 23.61 8.52
C VAL A 711 25.03 24.72 8.47
N LYS A 712 26.13 24.59 9.22
CA LYS A 712 27.22 25.57 9.21
C LYS A 712 28.49 24.95 8.65
N ILE A 713 29.16 25.68 7.76
CA ILE A 713 30.46 25.31 7.19
C ILE A 713 31.54 26.17 7.83
N TRP A 714 32.61 25.53 8.27
CA TRP A 714 33.71 26.13 8.99
C TRP A 714 35.04 25.81 8.31
N LYS A 715 36.07 26.63 8.51
CA LYS A 715 37.45 26.22 8.25
C LYS A 715 37.94 25.29 9.35
N SER A 716 39.00 24.53 9.09
CA SER A 716 39.66 23.65 10.06
C SER A 716 40.13 24.35 11.35
N ASP A 717 40.37 25.67 11.32
CA ASP A 717 40.71 26.49 12.49
C ASP A 717 39.50 26.90 13.36
N GLY A 718 38.29 26.55 12.93
CA GLY A 718 37.04 26.89 13.60
C GLY A 718 36.47 28.27 13.25
N THR A 719 36.94 28.92 12.18
CA THR A 719 36.31 30.14 11.66
C THR A 719 35.07 29.80 10.82
N LEU A 720 33.94 30.47 11.10
CA LEU A 720 32.69 30.27 10.37
C LEU A 720 32.82 30.82 8.95
N LEU A 721 32.55 29.99 7.94
CA LEU A 721 32.54 30.39 6.54
C LEU A 721 31.13 30.75 6.08
N LYS A 722 30.16 29.86 6.34
CA LYS A 722 28.78 29.99 5.86
C LYS A 722 27.80 29.35 6.83
N THR A 723 26.60 29.93 6.91
CA THR A 723 25.41 29.30 7.49
C THR A 723 24.45 29.03 6.35
N LEU A 724 24.07 27.76 6.18
CA LEU A 724 23.14 27.28 5.17
C LEU A 724 21.77 27.17 5.84
N THR A 725 20.83 27.97 5.37
CA THR A 725 19.44 27.99 5.81
C THR A 725 18.57 27.39 4.71
N GLY A 726 17.61 26.55 5.09
CA GLY A 726 16.67 25.98 4.13
C GLY A 726 16.06 24.63 4.53
N HIS A 727 16.52 24.01 5.61
CA HIS A 727 15.78 22.94 6.28
C HIS A 727 14.69 23.54 7.17
N GLU A 728 13.57 22.83 7.31
CA GLU A 728 12.41 23.26 8.11
C GLU A 728 12.34 22.58 9.48
N ALA A 729 13.30 21.69 9.78
CA ALA A 729 13.43 20.99 11.04
C ALA A 729 14.90 20.62 11.33
N GLU A 730 15.12 19.94 12.45
CA GLU A 730 16.43 19.54 12.96
C GLU A 730 17.28 18.80 11.91
N VAL A 731 18.55 19.17 11.79
CA VAL A 731 19.49 18.48 10.91
C VAL A 731 20.12 17.30 11.66
N MET A 732 19.84 16.08 11.22
CA MET A 732 20.25 14.85 11.90
C MET A 732 21.65 14.37 11.50
N SER A 733 22.03 14.54 10.24
CA SER A 733 23.31 14.03 9.72
C SER A 733 23.84 14.89 8.56
N VAL A 734 25.16 15.02 8.48
CA VAL A 734 25.86 15.69 7.38
C VAL A 734 27.00 14.82 6.85
N ALA A 735 27.20 14.81 5.54
CA ALA A 735 28.28 14.06 4.90
C ALA A 735 28.86 14.83 3.71
N TRP A 736 30.19 14.84 3.59
CA TRP A 736 30.89 15.44 2.46
C TRP A 736 31.07 14.45 1.32
N SER A 737 31.02 14.93 0.08
CA SER A 737 31.45 14.17 -1.09
C SER A 737 32.96 13.93 -1.07
N ALA A 738 33.41 12.84 -1.70
CA ALA A 738 34.82 12.46 -1.73
C ALA A 738 35.75 13.54 -2.34
N ASP A 739 35.24 14.33 -3.28
CA ASP A 739 35.95 15.45 -3.91
C ASP A 739 35.94 16.75 -3.06
N SER A 740 35.30 16.73 -1.88
CA SER A 740 35.10 17.89 -0.99
C SER A 740 34.33 19.06 -1.61
N GLN A 741 33.67 18.87 -2.76
CA GLN A 741 32.93 19.94 -3.46
C GLN A 741 31.45 20.01 -3.10
N GLN A 742 30.89 18.93 -2.55
CA GLN A 742 29.48 18.84 -2.22
C GLN A 742 29.30 18.39 -0.77
N LEU A 743 28.19 18.83 -0.17
CA LEU A 743 27.78 18.49 1.18
C LEU A 743 26.33 18.03 1.14
N ALA A 744 26.02 16.86 1.71
CA ALA A 744 24.65 16.42 1.90
C ALA A 744 24.25 16.59 3.36
N SER A 745 23.02 17.03 3.60
CA SER A 745 22.41 17.13 4.92
C SER A 745 21.06 16.44 4.96
N ALA A 746 20.85 15.58 5.96
CA ALA A 746 19.61 14.89 6.25
C ALA A 746 18.89 15.54 7.44
N SER A 747 17.57 15.70 7.33
CA SER A 747 16.77 16.41 8.34
C SER A 747 15.46 15.69 8.69
N ARG A 748 14.92 16.03 9.86
CA ARG A 748 13.56 15.68 10.28
C ARG A 748 12.46 16.29 9.42
N ASP A 749 12.79 17.26 8.56
CA ASP A 749 11.86 17.82 7.58
C ASP A 749 11.54 16.85 6.44
N LYS A 750 11.99 15.59 6.57
CA LYS A 750 11.81 14.51 5.60
C LYS A 750 12.51 14.78 4.28
N THR A 751 13.59 15.58 4.30
CA THR A 751 14.39 15.85 3.10
C THR A 751 15.87 15.57 3.32
N ILE A 752 16.55 15.32 2.20
CA ILE A 752 18.00 15.47 2.09
C ILE A 752 18.27 16.66 1.18
N LYS A 753 19.16 17.56 1.59
CA LYS A 753 19.60 18.69 0.76
C LYS A 753 21.06 18.50 0.38
N LEU A 754 21.36 18.74 -0.90
CA LEU A 754 22.69 18.72 -1.46
C LEU A 754 23.14 20.15 -1.70
N TRP A 755 24.29 20.52 -1.14
CA TRP A 755 24.86 21.85 -1.19
C TRP A 755 26.20 21.82 -1.89
N SER A 756 26.58 22.91 -2.55
CA SER A 756 27.95 23.13 -3.00
C SER A 756 28.84 23.53 -1.82
N ARG A 757 30.16 23.42 -2.00
CA ARG A 757 31.18 23.88 -1.04
C ARG A 757 31.06 25.38 -0.71
N GLU A 758 30.46 26.16 -1.59
CA GLU A 758 30.19 27.60 -1.45
C GLU A 758 28.87 27.88 -0.70
N GLY A 759 28.06 26.86 -0.45
CA GLY A 759 26.80 26.94 0.27
C GLY A 759 25.57 27.13 -0.62
N VAL A 760 25.67 26.88 -1.92
CA VAL A 760 24.53 26.95 -2.85
C VAL A 760 23.76 25.63 -2.80
N LEU A 761 22.42 25.68 -2.65
CA LEU A 761 21.58 24.49 -2.73
C LEU A 761 21.55 23.97 -4.18
N LEU A 762 22.08 22.77 -4.40
CA LEU A 762 22.17 22.10 -5.71
C LEU A 762 20.95 21.24 -5.99
N GLN A 763 20.48 20.48 -5.00
CA GLN A 763 19.38 19.52 -5.16
C GLN A 763 18.68 19.28 -3.82
N THR A 764 17.37 19.05 -3.86
CA THR A 764 16.59 18.56 -2.71
C THR A 764 16.00 17.19 -3.06
N PHE A 765 16.13 16.22 -2.17
CA PHE A 765 15.53 14.90 -2.27
C PHE A 765 14.41 14.80 -1.22
N GLY A 766 13.21 14.42 -1.65
CA GLY A 766 12.01 14.35 -0.79
C GLY A 766 10.89 15.31 -1.24
N PRO A 767 9.86 15.52 -0.41
CA PRO A 767 9.71 14.98 0.95
C PRO A 767 9.50 13.45 0.93
N PHE A 768 10.17 12.76 1.84
CA PHE A 768 9.91 11.34 2.12
C PHE A 768 8.70 11.19 3.05
N GLU A 769 8.20 9.97 3.24
CA GLU A 769 7.07 9.71 4.15
C GLU A 769 7.41 10.03 5.61
N ASP A 770 8.68 9.89 5.99
CA ASP A 770 9.18 10.05 7.35
C ASP A 770 10.58 10.73 7.40
N GLU A 771 11.08 11.00 8.60
CA GLU A 771 12.33 11.70 8.89
C GLU A 771 13.57 11.01 8.30
N VAL A 772 14.59 11.79 7.92
CA VAL A 772 15.87 11.26 7.45
C VAL A 772 16.93 11.40 8.53
N TRP A 773 17.51 10.28 8.95
CA TRP A 773 18.42 10.22 10.09
C TRP A 773 19.88 10.05 9.70
N GLY A 774 20.16 9.33 8.61
CA GLY A 774 21.51 9.07 8.14
C GLY A 774 21.70 9.50 6.68
N VAL A 775 22.88 10.03 6.35
CA VAL A 775 23.29 10.29 4.97
C VAL A 775 24.77 9.93 4.78
N ALA A 776 25.11 9.34 3.64
CA ALA A 776 26.49 9.00 3.31
C ALA A 776 26.78 9.04 1.81
N PHE A 777 27.96 9.52 1.43
CA PHE A 777 28.49 9.39 0.08
C PHE A 777 29.35 8.14 -0.05
N SER A 778 29.29 7.51 -1.22
CA SER A 778 30.29 6.52 -1.60
C SER A 778 31.67 7.19 -1.81
N PRO A 779 32.78 6.58 -1.37
CA PRO A 779 34.13 7.11 -1.59
C PRO A 779 34.51 7.39 -3.04
N ASN A 780 33.92 6.69 -4.01
CA ASN A 780 34.13 6.96 -5.44
C ASN A 780 33.26 8.12 -5.99
N GLY A 781 32.43 8.74 -5.16
CA GLY A 781 31.51 9.83 -5.52
C GLY A 781 30.37 9.45 -6.46
N LYS A 782 30.14 8.15 -6.73
CA LYS A 782 29.10 7.69 -7.67
C LYS A 782 27.74 7.48 -7.03
N PHE A 783 27.68 7.32 -5.70
CA PHE A 783 26.44 7.02 -4.98
C PHE A 783 26.27 7.91 -3.75
N LEU A 784 25.00 8.16 -3.42
CA LEU A 784 24.53 8.79 -2.19
C LEU A 784 23.51 7.84 -1.56
N ALA A 785 23.58 7.66 -0.24
CA ALA A 785 22.62 6.86 0.53
C ALA A 785 21.95 7.70 1.61
N GLY A 786 20.66 7.48 1.83
CA GLY A 786 19.86 8.08 2.86
C GLY A 786 19.12 7.01 3.67
N GLY A 787 19.26 7.03 4.99
CA GLY A 787 18.53 6.19 5.92
C GLY A 787 17.31 6.95 6.46
N ILE A 788 16.12 6.43 6.18
CA ILE A 788 14.84 7.03 6.53
C ILE A 788 14.25 6.24 7.71
N ARG A 789 13.54 6.95 8.58
CA ARG A 789 12.95 6.40 9.81
C ARG A 789 11.94 5.27 9.54
N ASN A 790 11.22 5.31 8.44
CA ASN A 790 10.26 4.28 8.00
C ASN A 790 10.90 2.98 7.49
N GLN A 791 12.11 2.61 7.95
CA GLN A 791 12.88 1.41 7.57
C GLN A 791 13.49 1.46 6.16
N GLN A 792 13.19 2.51 5.38
CA GLN A 792 13.64 2.66 4.01
C GLN A 792 15.10 3.14 3.93
N ILE A 793 15.87 2.53 3.05
CA ILE A 793 17.17 3.05 2.62
C ILE A 793 17.05 3.44 1.15
N GLN A 794 17.24 4.72 0.86
CA GLN A 794 17.19 5.22 -0.50
C GLN A 794 18.61 5.46 -1.03
N LEU A 795 18.88 4.94 -2.23
CA LEU A 795 20.13 5.12 -2.95
C LEU A 795 19.91 6.00 -4.19
N TRP A 796 20.84 6.91 -4.40
CA TRP A 796 20.94 7.70 -5.62
C TRP A 796 22.28 7.48 -6.29
N ARG A 797 22.30 7.62 -7.61
CA ARG A 797 23.51 7.53 -8.44
C ARG A 797 23.81 8.88 -9.08
N LYS A 798 25.07 9.31 -8.98
CA LYS A 798 25.57 10.52 -9.62
C LYS A 798 25.57 10.35 -11.14
N ASP A 799 24.96 11.31 -11.83
CA ASP A 799 25.02 11.42 -13.28
C ASP A 799 26.37 12.01 -13.69
N SER A 800 27.06 11.34 -14.61
CA SER A 800 28.36 11.78 -15.11
C SER A 800 28.27 13.07 -15.93
N THR A 801 27.11 13.39 -16.50
CA THR A 801 26.92 14.58 -17.33
C THR A 801 26.51 15.81 -16.52
N THR A 802 25.53 15.68 -15.63
CA THR A 802 25.00 16.81 -14.86
C THR A 802 25.63 16.96 -13.47
N SER A 803 26.37 15.97 -12.99
CA SER A 803 26.87 15.87 -11.59
C SER A 803 25.77 15.88 -10.51
N LEU A 804 24.50 15.75 -10.90
CA LEU A 804 23.34 15.59 -10.02
C LEU A 804 23.09 14.11 -9.69
N TYR A 805 22.31 13.83 -8.66
CA TYR A 805 22.02 12.47 -8.22
C TYR A 805 20.59 12.06 -8.59
N ASN A 806 20.45 10.96 -9.31
CA ASN A 806 19.15 10.41 -9.70
C ASN A 806 18.78 9.20 -8.83
N PRO A 807 17.48 9.00 -8.50
CA PRO A 807 17.04 7.81 -7.77
C PRO A 807 17.53 6.55 -8.46
N TYR A 808 18.19 5.67 -7.71
CA TYR A 808 18.76 4.43 -8.23
C TYR A 808 18.02 3.22 -7.69
N LYS A 809 17.89 3.11 -6.37
CA LYS A 809 17.28 1.93 -5.74
C LYS A 809 16.77 2.22 -4.33
N THR A 810 15.74 1.51 -3.94
CA THR A 810 15.20 1.52 -2.58
C THR A 810 15.41 0.15 -1.95
N LEU A 811 15.92 0.11 -0.72
CA LEU A 811 16.16 -1.13 0.04
C LEU A 811 15.27 -1.13 1.28
N TRP A 812 14.49 -2.21 1.44
CA TRP A 812 13.61 -2.47 2.58
C TRP A 812 14.14 -3.66 3.37
N GLN A 813 15.26 -3.45 4.05
CA GLN A 813 16.02 -4.56 4.64
C GLN A 813 15.79 -4.69 6.14
N HIS A 814 15.48 -3.59 6.83
CA HIS A 814 15.32 -3.59 8.28
C HIS A 814 13.86 -3.69 8.69
N LEU A 815 13.62 -4.22 9.90
CA LEU A 815 12.30 -4.24 10.53
C LEU A 815 12.10 -3.06 11.50
N GLY A 816 13.15 -2.27 11.71
CA GLY A 816 13.17 -1.09 12.58
C GLY A 816 13.84 0.10 11.91
N GLU A 817 13.75 1.25 12.55
CA GLU A 817 14.22 2.53 12.02
C GLU A 817 15.72 2.48 11.64
N VAL A 818 16.08 3.03 10.48
CA VAL A 818 17.48 3.08 10.02
C VAL A 818 18.15 4.30 10.61
N SER A 819 19.07 4.09 11.55
CA SER A 819 19.71 5.17 12.28
C SER A 819 20.96 5.72 11.57
N ALA A 820 21.68 4.87 10.84
CA ALA A 820 22.92 5.25 10.17
C ALA A 820 23.20 4.38 8.95
N VAL A 821 23.90 4.96 7.98
CA VAL A 821 24.36 4.30 6.75
C VAL A 821 25.82 4.66 6.50
N ALA A 822 26.62 3.70 6.03
CA ALA A 822 28.02 3.92 5.71
C ALA A 822 28.46 3.07 4.52
N PHE A 823 29.27 3.64 3.62
CA PHE A 823 29.88 2.91 2.51
C PHE A 823 31.25 2.35 2.91
N SER A 824 31.59 1.18 2.37
CA SER A 824 32.94 0.65 2.41
C SER A 824 33.89 1.52 1.56
N PRO A 825 35.21 1.53 1.86
CA PRO A 825 36.20 2.29 1.10
C PRO A 825 36.24 1.98 -0.40
N ASP A 826 35.97 0.73 -0.79
CA ASP A 826 35.87 0.29 -2.19
C ASP A 826 34.57 0.73 -2.90
N SER A 827 33.63 1.34 -2.16
CA SER A 827 32.30 1.75 -2.63
C SER A 827 31.40 0.62 -3.14
N GLN A 828 31.70 -0.64 -2.82
CA GLN A 828 30.93 -1.81 -3.26
C GLN A 828 29.94 -2.30 -2.20
N THR A 829 30.16 -1.96 -0.93
CA THR A 829 29.33 -2.42 0.20
C THR A 829 28.72 -1.23 0.93
N LEU A 830 27.44 -1.35 1.27
CA LEU A 830 26.74 -0.47 2.20
C LEU A 830 26.47 -1.22 3.49
N ALA A 831 26.84 -0.61 4.62
CA ALA A 831 26.41 -1.02 5.93
C ALA A 831 25.26 -0.11 6.39
N SER A 832 24.17 -0.69 6.85
CA SER A 832 23.06 0.02 7.48
C SER A 832 22.87 -0.47 8.90
N ALA A 833 22.80 0.45 9.85
CA ALA A 833 22.53 0.18 11.25
C ALA A 833 21.08 0.55 11.58
N SER A 834 20.42 -0.30 12.36
CA SER A 834 19.02 -0.13 12.68
C SER A 834 18.70 -0.37 14.16
N TRP A 835 17.55 0.15 14.54
CA TRP A 835 16.89 -0.08 15.82
C TRP A 835 16.34 -1.50 15.98
N ASP A 836 16.33 -2.31 14.91
CA ASP A 836 16.11 -3.76 15.00
C ASP A 836 17.28 -4.54 15.63
N LYS A 837 18.31 -3.81 16.10
CA LYS A 837 19.53 -4.33 16.77
C LYS A 837 20.47 -5.08 15.82
N SER A 838 20.31 -4.90 14.52
CA SER A 838 21.14 -5.51 13.48
C SER A 838 21.86 -4.47 12.64
N ILE A 839 22.96 -4.92 12.04
CA ILE A 839 23.62 -4.20 10.95
C ILE A 839 23.56 -5.09 9.73
N LYS A 840 23.07 -4.56 8.62
CA LYS A 840 22.94 -5.30 7.37
C LYS A 840 23.98 -4.82 6.36
N LEU A 841 24.61 -5.78 5.69
CA LEU A 841 25.61 -5.52 4.66
C LEU A 841 25.04 -5.85 3.28
N SER A 842 25.09 -4.86 2.39
CA SER A 842 24.48 -4.93 1.06
C SER A 842 25.50 -4.61 -0.03
N LYS A 843 25.48 -5.39 -1.12
CA LYS A 843 26.29 -5.10 -2.30
C LYS A 843 25.62 -4.06 -3.18
N ILE A 844 26.36 -3.03 -3.58
CA ILE A 844 25.89 -1.96 -4.47
C ILE A 844 26.52 -2.15 -5.84
N GLY A 845 25.69 -2.11 -6.89
CA GLY A 845 26.12 -2.26 -8.28
C GLY A 845 26.20 -3.70 -8.79
N TYR A 846 25.92 -4.69 -7.94
CA TYR A 846 25.80 -6.10 -8.31
C TYR A 846 24.32 -6.50 -8.34
N SER A 847 23.79 -6.76 -9.53
CA SER A 847 22.42 -7.26 -9.72
C SER A 847 22.41 -8.09 -11.00
N LEU A 848 21.91 -9.33 -10.91
CA LEU A 848 21.77 -10.23 -12.07
C LEU A 848 20.76 -9.70 -13.09
N VAL A 849 19.83 -8.88 -12.61
CA VAL A 849 18.81 -8.20 -13.39
C VAL A 849 18.88 -6.70 -13.14
N MET A 850 18.60 -5.89 -14.15
CA MET A 850 18.59 -4.43 -14.00
C MET A 850 17.17 -3.90 -14.18
N PRO A 851 16.43 -3.67 -13.07
CA PRO A 851 15.10 -3.06 -13.14
C PRO A 851 15.22 -1.57 -13.45
N LEU A 852 14.44 -1.10 -14.41
CA LEU A 852 14.24 0.29 -14.76
C LEU A 852 12.99 0.77 -14.03
N ILE A 853 13.20 1.55 -12.98
CA ILE A 853 12.14 2.05 -12.11
C ILE A 853 11.90 3.51 -12.47
N GLY A 854 10.65 3.87 -12.72
CA GLY A 854 10.28 5.27 -12.95
C GLY A 854 8.90 5.50 -13.55
N HIS A 855 8.20 4.46 -14.00
CA HIS A 855 6.77 4.54 -14.30
C HIS A 855 5.95 4.50 -13.01
N GLU A 856 4.82 5.21 -13.00
CA GLU A 856 3.92 5.29 -11.83
C GLU A 856 2.85 4.18 -11.85
N ASP A 857 2.72 3.50 -12.99
CA ASP A 857 1.75 2.43 -13.23
C ASP A 857 2.29 1.38 -14.23
N THR A 858 1.50 0.35 -14.51
CA THR A 858 1.77 -0.81 -15.38
C THR A 858 2.49 -0.43 -16.67
N VAL A 859 3.56 -1.15 -17.02
CA VAL A 859 4.26 -0.98 -18.29
C VAL A 859 3.72 -2.00 -19.29
N TRP A 860 3.11 -1.51 -20.36
CA TRP A 860 2.46 -2.37 -21.36
C TRP A 860 3.42 -2.81 -22.46
N GLY A 861 4.27 -1.90 -22.94
CA GLY A 861 5.12 -2.16 -24.10
C GLY A 861 6.53 -1.62 -23.95
N VAL A 862 7.47 -2.34 -24.57
CA VAL A 862 8.89 -1.96 -24.60
C VAL A 862 9.51 -2.27 -25.96
N ASN A 863 10.49 -1.45 -26.37
CA ASN A 863 11.24 -1.72 -27.58
C ASN A 863 12.65 -1.12 -27.54
N PHE A 864 13.58 -1.73 -28.26
CA PHE A 864 14.93 -1.21 -28.50
C PHE A 864 14.96 -0.30 -29.73
N SER A 865 15.80 0.73 -29.69
CA SER A 865 16.21 1.40 -30.91
C SER A 865 17.03 0.45 -31.80
N PRO A 866 17.05 0.66 -33.13
CA PRO A 866 17.80 -0.21 -34.04
C PRO A 866 19.31 -0.33 -33.74
N ASP A 867 19.88 0.70 -33.10
CA ASP A 867 21.28 0.72 -32.64
C ASP A 867 21.52 0.01 -31.28
N GLY A 868 20.44 -0.43 -30.61
CA GLY A 868 20.48 -1.08 -29.30
C GLY A 868 20.91 -0.18 -28.13
N GLN A 869 21.04 1.12 -28.33
CA GLN A 869 21.51 2.06 -27.30
C GLN A 869 20.39 2.64 -26.44
N ILE A 870 19.19 2.75 -27.01
CA ILE A 870 18.01 3.35 -26.36
C ILE A 870 16.92 2.29 -26.22
N ILE A 871 16.21 2.34 -25.10
CA ILE A 871 15.00 1.57 -24.84
C ILE A 871 13.86 2.55 -24.67
N ALA A 872 12.74 2.31 -25.34
CA ALA A 872 11.49 3.03 -25.10
C ALA A 872 10.54 2.12 -24.31
N SER A 873 9.83 2.70 -23.35
CA SER A 873 8.76 2.02 -22.60
C SER A 873 7.48 2.85 -22.59
N SER A 874 6.34 2.17 -22.71
CA SER A 874 4.99 2.75 -22.65
C SER A 874 4.21 2.21 -21.47
N SER A 875 3.43 3.07 -20.81
CA SER A 875 2.75 2.73 -19.57
C SER A 875 1.31 3.23 -19.49
N LEU A 876 0.58 2.60 -18.57
CA LEU A 876 -0.73 3.02 -18.07
C LEU A 876 -0.72 4.43 -17.46
N ASP A 877 0.44 4.91 -17.01
CA ASP A 877 0.65 6.28 -16.50
C ASP A 877 0.57 7.38 -17.59
N LYS A 878 0.23 7.00 -18.83
CA LYS A 878 0.08 7.87 -20.01
C LYS A 878 1.39 8.44 -20.54
N THR A 879 2.53 7.98 -20.01
CA THR A 879 3.85 8.47 -20.41
C THR A 879 4.61 7.46 -21.26
N ILE A 880 5.56 8.00 -22.03
CA ILE A 880 6.61 7.22 -22.68
C ILE A 880 7.93 7.61 -22.02
N LYS A 881 8.74 6.63 -21.65
CA LYS A 881 10.07 6.87 -21.09
C LYS A 881 11.14 6.30 -21.99
N LEU A 882 12.20 7.08 -22.17
CA LEU A 882 13.40 6.65 -22.89
C LEU A 882 14.51 6.37 -21.91
N TRP A 883 15.19 5.25 -22.10
CA TRP A 883 16.26 4.77 -21.24
C TRP A 883 17.48 4.45 -22.09
N THR A 884 18.66 4.50 -21.49
CA THR A 884 19.86 3.89 -22.08
C THR A 884 19.82 2.37 -21.87
N ASN A 885 20.57 1.62 -22.68
CA ASN A 885 20.87 0.20 -22.45
C ASN A 885 21.64 -0.10 -21.14
N LYS A 886 22.05 0.92 -20.38
CA LYS A 886 22.64 0.82 -19.04
C LYS A 886 21.65 1.23 -17.93
N GLY A 887 20.38 1.37 -18.27
CA GLY A 887 19.28 1.65 -17.37
C GLY A 887 19.13 3.08 -16.85
N ARG A 888 19.88 4.04 -17.40
CA ARG A 888 19.67 5.47 -17.14
C ARG A 888 18.41 5.97 -17.86
N LEU A 889 17.49 6.61 -17.14
CA LEU A 889 16.39 7.38 -17.72
C LEU A 889 16.94 8.62 -18.44
N LEU A 890 16.64 8.76 -19.73
CA LEU A 890 17.05 9.89 -20.58
C LEU A 890 15.96 10.97 -20.65
N GLN A 891 14.71 10.56 -20.82
CA GLN A 891 13.60 11.47 -21.08
C GLN A 891 12.27 10.83 -20.64
N THR A 892 11.36 11.65 -20.10
CA THR A 892 9.95 11.28 -19.89
C THR A 892 9.08 12.18 -20.75
N LEU A 893 8.29 11.59 -21.64
CA LEU A 893 7.29 12.28 -22.45
C LEU A 893 5.95 12.22 -21.73
N LYS A 894 5.62 13.28 -20.97
CA LYS A 894 4.33 13.40 -20.26
C LYS A 894 3.22 13.99 -21.13
N THR A 895 3.59 14.81 -22.12
CA THR A 895 2.65 15.56 -22.96
C THR A 895 2.54 14.90 -24.32
N GLY A 896 1.52 14.06 -24.51
CA GLY A 896 1.32 13.36 -25.77
C GLY A 896 -0.07 12.75 -25.88
N HIS A 897 -0.25 11.61 -25.22
CA HIS A 897 -1.49 10.84 -25.20
C HIS A 897 -2.40 11.25 -24.03
N LEU A 898 -3.72 11.13 -24.24
CA LEU A 898 -4.72 11.49 -23.24
C LEU A 898 -5.04 10.33 -22.29
N TRP A 899 -4.80 9.10 -22.77
CA TRP A 899 -5.08 7.82 -22.13
C TRP A 899 -3.80 6.97 -22.11
N ARG A 900 -3.90 5.73 -21.65
CA ARG A 900 -2.75 4.82 -21.54
C ARG A 900 -2.08 4.56 -22.87
N VAL A 901 -0.76 4.43 -22.84
CA VAL A 901 0.05 4.12 -24.02
C VAL A 901 0.29 2.61 -24.06
N ASN A 902 -0.17 1.96 -25.14
CA ASN A 902 -0.19 0.51 -25.25
C ASN A 902 1.15 -0.04 -25.75
N ARG A 903 1.58 0.35 -26.96
CA ARG A 903 2.84 -0.10 -27.58
C ARG A 903 3.67 1.09 -28.08
N VAL A 904 4.98 0.84 -28.19
CA VAL A 904 5.96 1.75 -28.78
C VAL A 904 6.85 0.98 -29.76
N GLU A 905 7.13 1.58 -30.91
CA GLU A 905 7.93 0.96 -31.98
C GLU A 905 8.89 1.99 -32.58
N PHE A 906 10.17 1.64 -32.73
CA PHE A 906 11.11 2.47 -33.49
C PHE A 906 11.04 2.12 -34.98
N SER A 907 11.24 3.12 -35.84
CA SER A 907 11.44 2.86 -37.26
C SER A 907 12.76 2.10 -37.50
N PRO A 908 12.85 1.22 -38.50
CA PRO A 908 14.10 0.53 -38.85
C PRO A 908 15.29 1.46 -39.13
N ASP A 909 15.03 2.64 -39.70
CA ASP A 909 16.06 3.68 -39.92
C ASP A 909 16.44 4.46 -38.64
N GLY A 910 15.76 4.20 -37.52
CA GLY A 910 15.98 4.81 -36.23
C GLY A 910 15.62 6.30 -36.16
N ARG A 911 14.92 6.87 -37.14
CA ARG A 911 14.57 8.31 -37.17
C ARG A 911 13.26 8.63 -36.47
N TRP A 912 12.35 7.66 -36.36
CA TRP A 912 11.02 7.84 -35.81
C TRP A 912 10.77 6.87 -34.65
N LEU A 913 9.96 7.31 -33.69
CA LEU A 913 9.26 6.46 -32.74
C LEU A 913 7.76 6.62 -33.00
N ALA A 914 7.03 5.50 -33.05
CA ALA A 914 5.58 5.47 -33.05
C ALA A 914 5.06 5.01 -31.69
N SER A 915 3.96 5.61 -31.23
CA SER A 915 3.27 5.19 -30.01
C SER A 915 1.77 5.07 -30.22
N THR A 916 1.16 4.05 -29.64
CA THR A 916 -0.28 3.75 -29.72
C THR A 916 -0.95 3.95 -28.37
N SER A 917 -2.24 4.27 -28.36
CA SER A 917 -2.98 4.55 -27.14
C SER A 917 -4.46 4.19 -27.24
N ASP A 918 -5.07 4.04 -26.08
CA ASP A 918 -6.51 3.90 -25.90
C ASP A 918 -7.30 5.13 -26.35
N ASP A 919 -6.64 6.28 -26.54
CA ASP A 919 -7.25 7.50 -27.09
C ASP A 919 -7.60 7.41 -28.59
N ALA A 920 -7.50 6.21 -29.17
CA ALA A 920 -7.72 5.90 -30.58
C ALA A 920 -6.75 6.61 -31.55
N THR A 921 -5.61 7.08 -31.05
CA THR A 921 -4.59 7.76 -31.87
C THR A 921 -3.25 7.02 -31.89
N ILE A 922 -2.52 7.28 -32.97
CA ILE A 922 -1.11 6.91 -33.11
C ILE A 922 -0.32 8.21 -33.15
N LYS A 923 0.77 8.31 -32.40
CA LYS A 923 1.64 9.48 -32.42
C LYS A 923 3.01 9.13 -32.97
N LEU A 924 3.55 10.03 -33.78
CA LEU A 924 4.89 9.94 -34.32
C LEU A 924 5.78 11.01 -33.71
N TRP A 925 6.97 10.57 -33.35
CA TRP A 925 7.98 11.36 -32.66
C TRP A 925 9.27 11.26 -33.46
N GLN A 926 9.78 12.38 -33.94
CA GLN A 926 11.03 12.43 -34.67
C GLN A 926 12.21 12.47 -33.69
N ARG A 927 13.23 11.66 -33.95
CA ARG A 927 14.49 11.68 -33.19
C ARG A 927 15.38 12.82 -33.66
N THR A 928 15.81 13.62 -32.70
CA THR A 928 16.79 14.70 -32.88
C THR A 928 18.20 14.12 -33.09
N GLN A 929 19.16 14.98 -33.49
CA GLN A 929 20.56 14.56 -33.70
C GLN A 929 21.22 14.00 -32.43
N THR A 930 20.71 14.31 -31.25
CA THR A 930 21.18 13.78 -29.96
C THR A 930 20.56 12.41 -29.61
N GLY A 931 19.65 11.90 -30.44
CA GLY A 931 18.93 10.64 -30.24
C GLY A 931 17.68 10.75 -29.36
N LEU A 932 17.40 11.92 -28.78
CA LEU A 932 16.22 12.23 -27.96
C LEU A 932 15.02 12.66 -28.81
N LEU A 933 13.83 12.71 -28.21
CA LEU A 933 12.57 13.06 -28.88
C LEU A 933 12.12 14.49 -28.53
N ASN A 934 11.33 15.09 -29.42
CA ASN A 934 10.62 16.34 -29.13
C ASN A 934 9.59 16.12 -28.00
N THR A 935 9.33 17.15 -27.20
CA THR A 935 8.37 17.07 -26.07
C THR A 935 6.91 17.00 -26.51
N GLN A 936 6.62 17.38 -27.75
CA GLN A 936 5.32 17.22 -28.39
C GLN A 936 5.44 16.27 -29.58
N PRO A 937 4.36 15.53 -29.91
CA PRO A 937 4.35 14.64 -31.06
C PRO A 937 4.39 15.46 -32.36
N ASP A 938 5.28 15.10 -33.28
CA ASP A 938 5.38 15.76 -34.58
C ASP A 938 4.14 15.50 -35.44
N LYS A 939 3.54 14.31 -35.31
CA LYS A 939 2.28 13.97 -35.98
C LYS A 939 1.36 13.14 -35.10
N THR A 940 0.05 13.35 -35.25
CA THR A 940 -0.99 12.51 -34.62
C THR A 940 -1.89 11.96 -35.72
N LEU A 941 -1.90 10.64 -35.90
CA LEU A 941 -2.79 9.95 -36.82
C LEU A 941 -4.09 9.59 -36.10
N LYS A 942 -5.22 10.00 -36.68
CA LYS A 942 -6.57 9.73 -36.19
C LYS A 942 -7.37 9.01 -37.27
N GLY A 943 -8.07 7.95 -36.90
CA GLY A 943 -8.99 7.27 -37.81
C GLY A 943 -9.42 5.86 -37.38
N HIS A 944 -8.83 5.29 -36.34
CA HIS A 944 -9.44 4.17 -35.63
C HIS A 944 -10.62 4.64 -34.77
N LYS A 945 -11.61 3.77 -34.56
CA LYS A 945 -12.81 4.11 -33.75
C LYS A 945 -12.62 3.86 -32.25
N TRP A 946 -11.75 2.92 -31.91
CA TRP A 946 -11.42 2.53 -30.54
C TRP A 946 -9.90 2.49 -30.33
N GLY A 947 -9.46 2.12 -29.13
CA GLY A 947 -8.06 2.05 -28.74
C GLY A 947 -7.19 1.29 -29.75
N VAL A 948 -5.98 1.79 -29.97
CA VAL A 948 -4.99 1.15 -30.85
C VAL A 948 -4.03 0.39 -29.95
N TRP A 949 -3.87 -0.92 -30.18
CA TRP A 949 -3.03 -1.76 -29.33
C TRP A 949 -1.59 -1.78 -29.84
N ASP A 950 -1.38 -2.26 -31.08
CA ASP A 950 -0.04 -2.46 -31.64
C ASP A 950 0.21 -1.62 -32.90
N VAL A 951 1.49 -1.37 -33.17
CA VAL A 951 1.98 -0.66 -34.34
C VAL A 951 3.30 -1.23 -34.83
N LYS A 952 3.45 -1.37 -36.15
CA LYS A 952 4.70 -1.76 -36.80
C LYS A 952 5.04 -0.81 -37.94
N PHE A 953 6.32 -0.48 -38.07
CA PHE A 953 6.84 0.18 -39.26
C PHE A 953 7.08 -0.87 -40.36
N SER A 954 6.82 -0.49 -41.61
CA SER A 954 7.27 -1.28 -42.75
C SER A 954 8.81 -1.33 -42.79
N PRO A 955 9.42 -2.39 -43.35
CA PRO A 955 10.89 -2.53 -43.43
C PRO A 955 11.60 -1.36 -44.13
N ASP A 956 10.92 -0.70 -45.08
CA ASP A 956 11.40 0.50 -45.78
C ASP A 956 11.28 1.80 -44.96
N SER A 957 10.72 1.74 -43.74
CA SER A 957 10.42 2.87 -42.86
C SER A 957 9.48 3.93 -43.46
N GLN A 958 8.69 3.62 -44.49
CA GLN A 958 7.81 4.60 -45.17
C GLN A 958 6.32 4.50 -44.78
N SER A 959 5.91 3.37 -44.22
CA SER A 959 4.52 3.10 -43.86
C SER A 959 4.41 2.57 -42.42
N LEU A 960 3.23 2.72 -41.83
CA LEU A 960 2.88 2.23 -40.51
C LEU A 960 1.66 1.34 -40.61
N ILE A 961 1.67 0.22 -39.90
CA ILE A 961 0.55 -0.72 -39.80
C ILE A 961 0.10 -0.71 -38.35
N SER A 962 -1.18 -0.49 -38.10
CA SER A 962 -1.75 -0.42 -36.75
C SER A 962 -2.95 -1.33 -36.56
N GLY A 963 -3.06 -1.92 -35.38
CA GLY A 963 -4.11 -2.86 -35.00
C GLY A 963 -4.93 -2.28 -33.85
N SER A 964 -6.24 -2.38 -33.95
CA SER A 964 -7.16 -1.74 -33.01
C SER A 964 -8.25 -2.69 -32.53
N TRP A 965 -8.83 -2.34 -31.39
CA TRP A 965 -10.04 -2.97 -30.88
C TRP A 965 -11.24 -2.78 -31.81
N ASP A 966 -11.20 -1.84 -32.75
CA ASP A 966 -12.23 -1.66 -33.78
C ASP A 966 -12.30 -2.78 -34.82
N LYS A 967 -11.52 -3.85 -34.62
CA LYS A 967 -11.45 -5.06 -35.45
C LYS A 967 -10.76 -4.85 -36.79
N THR A 968 -10.21 -3.66 -37.02
CA THR A 968 -9.55 -3.30 -38.28
C THR A 968 -8.05 -3.18 -38.09
N ILE A 969 -7.33 -3.40 -39.19
CA ILE A 969 -5.92 -3.05 -39.32
C ILE A 969 -5.85 -1.90 -40.31
N LYS A 970 -5.07 -0.87 -40.02
CA LYS A 970 -4.92 0.29 -40.89
C LYS A 970 -3.47 0.48 -41.30
N ILE A 971 -3.27 0.80 -42.58
CA ILE A 971 -1.97 1.13 -43.16
C ILE A 971 -1.92 2.64 -43.41
N TRP A 972 -0.91 3.30 -42.87
CA TRP A 972 -0.73 4.73 -42.91
C TRP A 972 0.55 5.10 -43.62
N GLY A 973 0.55 6.22 -44.34
CA GLY A 973 1.79 6.89 -44.73
C GLY A 973 2.36 7.71 -43.57
N LEU A 974 3.67 7.94 -43.58
CA LEU A 974 4.30 8.89 -42.64
C LEU A 974 3.81 10.34 -42.80
N ASP A 975 3.12 10.66 -43.91
CA ASP A 975 2.41 11.92 -44.09
C ASP A 975 1.17 12.06 -43.20
N GLY A 976 0.76 10.99 -42.52
CA GLY A 976 -0.41 10.95 -41.65
C GLY A 976 -1.69 10.52 -42.37
N LYS A 977 -1.62 10.22 -43.67
CA LYS A 977 -2.78 9.79 -44.45
C LYS A 977 -3.00 8.29 -44.36
N LEU A 978 -4.26 7.90 -44.20
CA LEU A 978 -4.69 6.52 -44.29
C LEU A 978 -4.58 6.04 -45.74
N ARG A 979 -3.83 4.95 -45.97
CA ARG A 979 -3.63 4.35 -47.30
C ARG A 979 -4.58 3.18 -47.54
N GLN A 980 -4.75 2.33 -46.53
CA GLN A 980 -5.61 1.15 -46.64
C GLN A 980 -6.22 0.75 -45.30
N THR A 981 -7.42 0.17 -45.33
CA THR A 981 -8.05 -0.49 -44.18
C THR A 981 -8.26 -1.97 -44.51
N LEU A 982 -7.78 -2.86 -43.64
CA LEU A 982 -7.98 -4.31 -43.72
C LEU A 982 -9.13 -4.68 -42.78
N GLU A 983 -10.20 -5.22 -43.34
CA GLU A 983 -11.38 -5.67 -42.60
C GLU A 983 -11.56 -7.18 -42.80
N GLY A 984 -11.84 -7.91 -41.72
CA GLY A 984 -12.12 -9.35 -41.79
C GLY A 984 -11.97 -10.12 -40.48
N HIS A 985 -11.33 -9.55 -39.46
CA HIS A 985 -11.38 -10.09 -38.10
C HIS A 985 -12.76 -9.87 -37.47
N GLN A 986 -13.20 -10.82 -36.64
CA GLN A 986 -14.49 -10.75 -35.94
C GLN A 986 -14.35 -10.23 -34.50
N GLY A 987 -13.11 -10.22 -33.98
CA GLY A 987 -12.73 -9.74 -32.65
C GLY A 987 -11.73 -8.58 -32.72
N GLN A 988 -11.28 -8.15 -31.55
CA GLN A 988 -10.26 -7.10 -31.41
C GLN A 988 -8.94 -7.57 -32.00
N VAL A 989 -8.17 -6.67 -32.63
CA VAL A 989 -6.83 -6.98 -33.16
C VAL A 989 -5.80 -6.57 -32.13
N TRP A 990 -4.98 -7.54 -31.70
CA TRP A 990 -3.98 -7.33 -30.66
C TRP A 990 -2.59 -7.14 -31.28
N GLY A 991 -1.94 -8.18 -31.78
CA GLY A 991 -0.57 -8.10 -32.30
C GLY A 991 -0.49 -7.98 -33.82
N ILE A 992 0.57 -7.31 -34.30
CA ILE A 992 0.92 -7.21 -35.71
C ILE A 992 2.39 -7.56 -35.92
N SER A 993 2.67 -8.30 -36.99
CA SER A 993 4.03 -8.53 -37.45
C SER A 993 4.14 -8.44 -38.96
N ILE A 994 5.30 -8.04 -39.46
CA ILE A 994 5.56 -7.90 -40.89
C ILE A 994 6.67 -8.85 -41.29
N GLN A 995 6.44 -9.61 -42.35
CA GLN A 995 7.47 -10.44 -42.95
C GLN A 995 8.45 -9.55 -43.75
N PRO A 996 9.77 -9.59 -43.46
CA PRO A 996 10.73 -8.66 -44.04
C PRO A 996 10.79 -8.67 -45.58
N GLU A 997 10.75 -9.84 -46.21
CA GLU A 997 10.98 -9.95 -47.67
C GLU A 997 9.71 -9.76 -48.51
N ARG A 998 8.65 -10.53 -48.23
CA ARG A 998 7.45 -10.54 -49.09
C ARG A 998 6.45 -9.46 -48.73
N GLN A 999 6.75 -8.69 -47.68
CA GLN A 999 5.87 -7.65 -47.15
C GLN A 999 4.48 -8.23 -46.84
N TRP A 1000 4.41 -9.35 -46.14
CA TRP A 1000 3.13 -9.84 -45.61
C TRP A 1000 2.88 -9.30 -44.22
N ILE A 1001 1.62 -9.01 -43.94
CA ILE A 1001 1.17 -8.55 -42.62
C ILE A 1001 0.51 -9.74 -41.93
N ALA A 1002 1.02 -10.14 -40.78
CA ALA A 1002 0.35 -11.07 -39.89
C ALA A 1002 -0.37 -10.28 -38.79
N SER A 1003 -1.61 -10.64 -38.50
CA SER A 1003 -2.41 -10.04 -37.43
C SER A 1003 -3.02 -11.10 -36.53
N SER A 1004 -2.90 -10.92 -35.21
CA SER A 1004 -3.55 -11.75 -34.21
C SER A 1004 -4.80 -11.07 -33.65
N SER A 1005 -5.82 -11.88 -33.30
CA SER A 1005 -7.10 -11.37 -32.84
C SER A 1005 -7.73 -12.21 -31.74
N ASP A 1006 -8.62 -11.57 -30.99
CA ASP A 1006 -9.55 -12.17 -30.04
C ASP A 1006 -10.53 -13.18 -30.68
N ASP A 1007 -10.62 -13.24 -32.01
CA ASP A 1007 -11.41 -14.26 -32.73
C ASP A 1007 -10.74 -15.65 -32.84
N ASN A 1008 -9.69 -15.88 -32.05
CA ASN A 1008 -8.87 -17.10 -32.00
C ASN A 1008 -8.05 -17.38 -33.27
N THR A 1009 -7.98 -16.43 -34.22
CA THR A 1009 -7.27 -16.63 -35.49
C THR A 1009 -6.08 -15.70 -35.66
N VAL A 1010 -5.13 -16.15 -36.47
CA VAL A 1010 -4.10 -15.28 -37.07
C VAL A 1010 -4.39 -15.15 -38.55
N LYS A 1011 -4.42 -13.94 -39.09
CA LYS A 1011 -4.65 -13.68 -40.51
C LYS A 1011 -3.42 -13.12 -41.19
N ILE A 1012 -3.16 -13.57 -42.42
CA ILE A 1012 -2.05 -13.12 -43.26
C ILE A 1012 -2.61 -12.30 -44.41
N TRP A 1013 -2.09 -11.10 -44.60
CA TRP A 1013 -2.55 -10.12 -45.58
C TRP A 1013 -1.40 -9.65 -46.46
N ASN A 1014 -1.72 -9.12 -47.64
CA ASN A 1014 -0.80 -8.27 -48.39
C ASN A 1014 -1.07 -6.77 -48.12
N PHE A 1015 -0.14 -5.90 -48.50
CA PHE A 1015 -0.30 -4.44 -48.34
C PHE A 1015 -1.43 -3.86 -49.20
N GLN A 1016 -1.93 -4.60 -50.21
CA GLN A 1016 -3.05 -4.18 -51.05
C GLN A 1016 -4.43 -4.38 -50.39
N GLY A 1017 -4.52 -5.06 -49.24
CA GLY A 1017 -5.81 -5.29 -48.59
C GLY A 1017 -6.34 -6.71 -48.63
N GLN A 1018 -5.68 -7.60 -49.38
CA GLN A 1018 -6.19 -8.94 -49.64
C GLN A 1018 -5.79 -9.90 -48.52
N LEU A 1019 -6.77 -10.63 -48.00
CA LEU A 1019 -6.55 -11.75 -47.09
C LEU A 1019 -5.98 -12.93 -47.87
N LEU A 1020 -4.75 -13.32 -47.56
CA LEU A 1020 -4.03 -14.44 -48.21
C LEU A 1020 -4.33 -15.77 -47.52
N GLN A 1021 -4.35 -15.78 -46.19
CA GLN A 1021 -4.54 -17.00 -45.40
C GLN A 1021 -5.14 -16.68 -44.02
N THR A 1022 -5.97 -17.59 -43.49
CA THR A 1022 -6.38 -17.60 -42.08
C THR A 1022 -5.80 -18.84 -41.41
N LEU A 1023 -5.05 -18.64 -40.33
CA LEU A 1023 -4.47 -19.68 -39.49
C LEU A 1023 -5.41 -19.96 -38.33
N THR A 1024 -5.94 -21.18 -38.27
CA THR A 1024 -6.83 -21.66 -37.21
C THR A 1024 -6.14 -22.79 -36.46
N GLY A 1025 -6.29 -22.82 -35.12
CA GLY A 1025 -5.70 -23.87 -34.29
C GLY A 1025 -5.59 -23.52 -32.81
N HIS A 1026 -5.52 -22.23 -32.46
CA HIS A 1026 -5.65 -21.78 -31.07
C HIS A 1026 -7.06 -21.98 -30.54
N GLN A 1027 -7.17 -22.25 -29.23
CA GLN A 1027 -8.45 -22.53 -28.57
C GLN A 1027 -9.08 -21.29 -27.92
N ASP A 1028 -8.34 -20.19 -27.85
CA ASP A 1028 -8.74 -18.91 -27.25
C ASP A 1028 -7.98 -17.76 -27.95
N GLY A 1029 -8.30 -16.51 -27.59
CA GLY A 1029 -7.84 -15.30 -28.26
C GLY A 1029 -6.31 -15.22 -28.39
N VAL A 1030 -5.84 -14.72 -29.54
CA VAL A 1030 -4.41 -14.60 -29.85
C VAL A 1030 -3.95 -13.17 -29.55
N TRP A 1031 -3.02 -13.02 -28.61
CA TRP A 1031 -2.56 -11.73 -28.09
C TRP A 1031 -1.43 -11.11 -28.89
N ASP A 1032 -0.51 -11.92 -29.41
CA ASP A 1032 0.66 -11.42 -30.11
C ASP A 1032 1.11 -12.37 -31.22
N VAL A 1033 1.85 -11.81 -32.18
CA VAL A 1033 2.38 -12.54 -33.32
C VAL A 1033 3.74 -11.96 -33.71
N ALA A 1034 4.71 -12.82 -34.04
CA ALA A 1034 6.03 -12.39 -34.47
C ALA A 1034 6.56 -13.27 -35.60
N PHE A 1035 7.12 -12.66 -36.65
CA PHE A 1035 7.92 -13.40 -37.64
C PHE A 1035 9.34 -13.64 -37.12
N SER A 1036 9.91 -14.78 -37.53
CA SER A 1036 11.35 -15.02 -37.43
C SER A 1036 12.11 -14.04 -38.34
N PRO A 1037 13.37 -13.70 -38.01
CA PRO A 1037 14.20 -12.80 -38.82
C PRO A 1037 14.35 -13.21 -40.30
N ASP A 1038 14.33 -14.52 -40.59
CA ASP A 1038 14.36 -15.07 -41.96
C ASP A 1038 12.98 -15.08 -42.65
N GLY A 1039 11.91 -14.74 -41.92
CA GLY A 1039 10.53 -14.73 -42.39
C GLY A 1039 9.92 -16.10 -42.68
N GLN A 1040 10.59 -17.21 -42.35
CA GLN A 1040 10.10 -18.57 -42.65
C GLN A 1040 9.15 -19.12 -41.59
N VAL A 1041 9.28 -18.66 -40.34
CA VAL A 1041 8.50 -19.12 -39.20
C VAL A 1041 7.72 -17.94 -38.62
N LEU A 1042 6.47 -18.19 -38.24
CA LEU A 1042 5.62 -17.26 -37.53
C LEU A 1042 5.33 -17.85 -36.14
N ALA A 1043 5.50 -17.09 -35.08
CA ALA A 1043 5.05 -17.49 -33.74
C ALA A 1043 3.77 -16.72 -33.37
N SER A 1044 2.80 -17.40 -32.76
CA SER A 1044 1.60 -16.79 -32.21
C SER A 1044 1.42 -17.14 -30.74
N ALA A 1045 1.17 -16.13 -29.91
CA ALA A 1045 0.97 -16.26 -28.47
C ALA A 1045 -0.52 -16.09 -28.12
N SER A 1046 -1.08 -17.01 -27.33
CA SER A 1046 -2.53 -17.07 -27.06
C SER A 1046 -2.88 -17.14 -25.58
N ARG A 1047 -4.14 -16.78 -25.30
CA ARG A 1047 -4.87 -16.98 -24.05
C ARG A 1047 -5.05 -18.45 -23.69
N ASP A 1048 -4.91 -19.35 -24.64
CA ASP A 1048 -4.91 -20.81 -24.42
C ASP A 1048 -3.63 -21.35 -23.73
N GLN A 1049 -2.75 -20.44 -23.27
CA GLN A 1049 -1.49 -20.74 -22.56
C GLN A 1049 -0.40 -21.37 -23.45
N THR A 1050 -0.60 -21.39 -24.77
CA THR A 1050 0.34 -21.97 -25.72
C THR A 1050 0.93 -20.94 -26.68
N ILE A 1051 2.07 -21.30 -27.25
CA ILE A 1051 2.64 -20.61 -28.41
C ILE A 1051 2.61 -21.60 -29.57
N LYS A 1052 2.11 -21.19 -30.73
CA LYS A 1052 2.18 -22.00 -31.95
C LYS A 1052 3.22 -21.45 -32.91
N LEU A 1053 4.00 -22.34 -33.50
CA LEU A 1053 4.96 -22.04 -34.55
C LEU A 1053 4.40 -22.52 -35.88
N TRP A 1054 4.29 -21.60 -36.84
CA TRP A 1054 3.78 -21.85 -38.17
C TRP A 1054 4.90 -21.69 -39.18
N ARG A 1055 5.23 -22.76 -39.92
CA ARG A 1055 6.27 -22.72 -40.94
C ARG A 1055 5.69 -22.49 -42.31
N TRP A 1056 6.30 -21.60 -43.08
CA TRP A 1056 5.97 -21.38 -44.48
C TRP A 1056 6.35 -22.60 -45.32
N ASN A 1057 5.39 -23.19 -46.03
CA ASN A 1057 5.62 -24.24 -47.01
C ASN A 1057 5.60 -23.64 -48.43
N PRO A 1058 6.74 -23.55 -49.13
CA PRO A 1058 6.80 -22.98 -50.48
C PRO A 1058 5.95 -23.72 -51.51
N SER A 1059 5.83 -25.05 -51.39
CA SER A 1059 5.09 -25.90 -52.33
C SER A 1059 3.59 -25.69 -52.21
N LEU A 1060 3.08 -25.56 -50.98
CA LEU A 1060 1.66 -25.33 -50.71
C LEU A 1060 1.28 -23.85 -50.72
N LYS A 1061 2.26 -22.95 -50.78
CA LYS A 1061 2.09 -21.49 -50.63
C LYS A 1061 1.24 -21.13 -49.41
N SER A 1062 1.52 -21.79 -48.28
CA SER A 1062 0.71 -21.71 -47.06
C SER A 1062 1.59 -21.93 -45.82
N PHE A 1063 1.25 -21.27 -44.71
CA PHE A 1063 1.80 -21.57 -43.39
C PHE A 1063 1.13 -22.80 -42.79
N MET A 1064 1.92 -23.69 -42.18
CA MET A 1064 1.49 -24.94 -41.56
C MET A 1064 1.89 -24.97 -40.09
N ASP A 1065 1.04 -25.52 -39.21
CA ASP A 1065 1.39 -25.76 -37.79
C ASP A 1065 2.57 -26.73 -37.71
N GLU A 1066 3.66 -26.31 -37.09
CA GLU A 1066 4.89 -27.08 -36.94
C GLU A 1066 5.04 -27.58 -35.50
N HIS A 1067 4.99 -26.65 -34.53
CA HIS A 1067 5.20 -26.94 -33.12
C HIS A 1067 4.21 -26.15 -32.25
N THR A 1068 3.71 -26.80 -31.20
CA THR A 1068 2.95 -26.14 -30.12
C THR A 1068 3.77 -26.18 -28.84
N LEU A 1069 4.23 -25.02 -28.40
CA LEU A 1069 5.02 -24.86 -27.19
C LEU A 1069 4.07 -24.79 -25.99
N ARG A 1070 4.24 -25.73 -25.08
CA ARG A 1070 3.46 -25.83 -23.84
C ARG A 1070 4.40 -25.70 -22.65
N GLY A 1071 4.01 -24.90 -21.67
CA GLY A 1071 4.79 -24.76 -20.43
C GLY A 1071 4.49 -23.50 -19.62
N HIS A 1072 3.77 -22.52 -20.17
CA HIS A 1072 3.20 -21.43 -19.38
C HIS A 1072 1.95 -21.91 -18.63
N THR A 1073 1.69 -21.33 -17.45
CA THR A 1073 0.50 -21.64 -16.63
C THR A 1073 -0.56 -20.53 -16.69
N GLY A 1074 -0.34 -19.53 -17.52
CA GLY A 1074 -1.23 -18.39 -17.75
C GLY A 1074 -1.17 -17.92 -19.19
N THR A 1075 -1.99 -16.93 -19.55
CA THR A 1075 -2.04 -16.37 -20.92
C THR A 1075 -0.66 -15.94 -21.39
N VAL A 1076 -0.29 -16.28 -22.62
CA VAL A 1076 0.93 -15.78 -23.23
C VAL A 1076 0.62 -14.45 -23.91
N MET A 1077 1.21 -13.37 -23.41
CA MET A 1077 0.90 -11.99 -23.79
C MET A 1077 1.75 -11.49 -24.95
N ALA A 1078 2.99 -11.96 -25.07
CA ALA A 1078 3.90 -11.53 -26.11
C ALA A 1078 4.89 -12.62 -26.51
N VAL A 1079 5.37 -12.55 -27.75
CA VAL A 1079 6.40 -13.44 -28.29
C VAL A 1079 7.42 -12.66 -29.12
N ALA A 1080 8.69 -13.04 -29.05
CA ALA A 1080 9.76 -12.44 -29.84
C ALA A 1080 10.81 -13.46 -30.24
N PHE A 1081 11.33 -13.34 -31.46
CA PHE A 1081 12.49 -14.09 -31.93
C PHE A 1081 13.78 -13.33 -31.64
N SER A 1082 14.83 -14.05 -31.28
CA SER A 1082 16.17 -13.47 -31.23
C SER A 1082 16.67 -13.18 -32.65
N PRO A 1083 17.34 -12.03 -32.88
CA PRO A 1083 17.91 -11.70 -34.20
C PRO A 1083 18.87 -12.77 -34.74
N ASP A 1084 19.58 -13.50 -33.86
CA ASP A 1084 20.45 -14.61 -34.21
C ASP A 1084 19.74 -15.95 -34.47
N GLN A 1085 18.40 -15.97 -34.40
CA GLN A 1085 17.53 -17.13 -34.62
C GLN A 1085 17.80 -18.34 -33.73
N LYS A 1086 18.47 -18.16 -32.59
CA LYS A 1086 18.70 -19.25 -31.64
C LYS A 1086 17.55 -19.45 -30.68
N PHE A 1087 16.86 -18.38 -30.33
CA PHE A 1087 15.88 -18.38 -29.25
C PHE A 1087 14.57 -17.71 -29.62
N ILE A 1088 13.51 -18.18 -28.97
CA ILE A 1088 12.20 -17.53 -28.89
C ILE A 1088 12.00 -17.14 -27.43
N ALA A 1089 11.60 -15.90 -27.17
CA ALA A 1089 11.18 -15.46 -25.85
C ALA A 1089 9.66 -15.30 -25.81
N SER A 1090 9.06 -15.72 -24.71
CA SER A 1090 7.62 -15.54 -24.45
C SER A 1090 7.38 -14.93 -23.08
N ALA A 1091 6.48 -13.95 -23.02
CA ALA A 1091 6.04 -13.30 -21.79
C ALA A 1091 4.61 -13.72 -21.44
N SER A 1092 4.32 -13.92 -20.15
CA SER A 1092 3.03 -14.47 -19.70
C SER A 1092 2.47 -13.79 -18.45
N GLN A 1093 1.16 -13.94 -18.26
CA GLN A 1093 0.44 -13.64 -17.02
C GLN A 1093 0.90 -14.50 -15.84
N ASP A 1094 1.60 -15.62 -16.07
CA ASP A 1094 2.20 -16.42 -14.99
C ASP A 1094 3.43 -15.75 -14.32
N LYS A 1095 3.72 -14.48 -14.68
CA LYS A 1095 4.82 -13.65 -14.16
C LYS A 1095 6.21 -14.06 -14.65
N THR A 1096 6.28 -15.05 -15.56
CA THR A 1096 7.55 -15.56 -16.07
C THR A 1096 7.78 -15.17 -17.52
N ILE A 1097 9.05 -15.24 -17.89
CA ILE A 1097 9.49 -15.24 -19.29
C ILE A 1097 10.12 -16.60 -19.57
N LYS A 1098 9.76 -17.24 -20.67
CA LYS A 1098 10.37 -18.51 -21.08
C LYS A 1098 11.19 -18.32 -22.36
N LEU A 1099 12.39 -18.89 -22.37
CA LEU A 1099 13.27 -18.95 -23.52
C LEU A 1099 13.23 -20.34 -24.11
N TRP A 1100 12.92 -20.43 -25.40
CA TRP A 1100 12.78 -21.67 -26.16
C TRP A 1100 13.79 -21.70 -27.28
N LYS A 1101 14.21 -22.87 -27.72
CA LYS A 1101 14.87 -23.02 -29.03
C LYS A 1101 13.83 -23.08 -30.14
N MET A 1102 14.30 -22.96 -31.38
CA MET A 1102 13.45 -23.05 -32.58
C MET A 1102 12.75 -24.41 -32.76
N ASP A 1103 13.28 -25.48 -32.17
CA ASP A 1103 12.66 -26.82 -32.14
C ASP A 1103 11.56 -26.96 -31.06
N GLY A 1104 11.32 -25.89 -30.31
CA GLY A 1104 10.35 -25.84 -29.22
C GLY A 1104 10.82 -26.34 -27.86
N THR A 1105 12.11 -26.69 -27.71
CA THR A 1105 12.67 -27.07 -26.41
C THR A 1105 12.80 -25.87 -25.48
N LEU A 1106 12.31 -26.00 -24.24
CA LEU A 1106 12.47 -24.98 -23.20
C LEU A 1106 13.92 -24.96 -22.70
N VAL A 1107 14.56 -23.80 -22.76
CA VAL A 1107 15.97 -23.58 -22.37
C VAL A 1107 16.08 -23.08 -20.93
N LYS A 1108 15.37 -21.99 -20.62
CA LYS A 1108 15.41 -21.34 -19.31
C LYS A 1108 14.10 -20.61 -19.05
N THR A 1109 13.62 -20.67 -17.82
CA THR A 1109 12.55 -19.79 -17.32
C THR A 1109 13.19 -18.65 -16.52
N LEU A 1110 12.70 -17.43 -16.70
CA LEU A 1110 13.17 -16.22 -16.05
C LEU A 1110 12.03 -15.71 -15.15
N ASN A 1111 12.27 -15.71 -13.83
CA ASN A 1111 11.27 -15.35 -12.83
C ASN A 1111 11.80 -14.25 -11.91
N ALA A 1112 11.69 -12.98 -12.32
CA ALA A 1112 12.09 -11.83 -11.50
C ALA A 1112 10.98 -10.77 -11.32
N HIS A 1113 9.99 -10.74 -12.21
CA HIS A 1113 8.85 -9.83 -12.09
C HIS A 1113 7.92 -10.25 -10.95
N ASP A 1114 7.28 -9.27 -10.31
CA ASP A 1114 6.33 -9.53 -9.21
C ASP A 1114 4.89 -9.65 -9.69
N ASN A 1115 4.63 -9.26 -10.95
CA ASN A 1115 3.33 -9.30 -11.57
C ASN A 1115 3.38 -9.74 -13.05
N GLU A 1116 2.25 -9.69 -13.76
CA GLU A 1116 2.15 -10.18 -15.15
C GLU A 1116 3.15 -9.49 -16.08
N VAL A 1117 3.68 -10.24 -17.06
CA VAL A 1117 4.61 -9.71 -18.07
C VAL A 1117 3.86 -9.53 -19.39
N TYR A 1118 3.83 -8.30 -19.90
CA TYR A 1118 3.02 -7.91 -21.06
C TYR A 1118 3.79 -7.81 -22.38
N ASP A 1119 5.12 -7.70 -22.31
CA ASP A 1119 5.96 -7.58 -23.50
C ASP A 1119 7.36 -8.12 -23.24
N VAL A 1120 8.00 -8.55 -24.32
CA VAL A 1120 9.38 -9.01 -24.34
C VAL A 1120 10.03 -8.74 -25.69
N LYS A 1121 11.25 -8.19 -25.70
CA LYS A 1121 12.03 -7.93 -26.92
C LYS A 1121 13.51 -8.23 -26.71
N PHE A 1122 14.17 -8.74 -27.75
CA PHE A 1122 15.62 -8.91 -27.79
C PHE A 1122 16.30 -7.62 -28.25
N SER A 1123 17.51 -7.37 -27.75
CA SER A 1123 18.39 -6.37 -28.34
C SER A 1123 18.85 -6.79 -29.74
N PRO A 1124 19.20 -5.84 -30.62
CA PRO A 1124 19.69 -6.15 -31.97
C PRO A 1124 20.91 -7.07 -32.00
N ASP A 1125 21.75 -7.05 -30.96
CA ASP A 1125 22.93 -7.92 -30.81
C ASP A 1125 22.62 -9.30 -30.19
N SER A 1126 21.36 -9.59 -29.87
CA SER A 1126 20.87 -10.82 -29.23
C SER A 1126 21.47 -11.14 -27.84
N LYS A 1127 22.17 -10.21 -27.19
CA LYS A 1127 22.79 -10.44 -25.87
C LYS A 1127 21.93 -10.02 -24.69
N THR A 1128 20.98 -9.12 -24.93
CA THR A 1128 20.13 -8.55 -23.90
C THR A 1128 18.66 -8.82 -24.23
N LEU A 1129 17.87 -9.13 -23.21
CA LEU A 1129 16.42 -9.18 -23.30
C LEU A 1129 15.85 -8.04 -22.47
N ILE A 1130 14.74 -7.45 -22.91
CA ILE A 1130 13.95 -6.53 -22.09
C ILE A 1130 12.54 -7.07 -21.92
N SER A 1131 11.96 -6.85 -20.74
CA SER A 1131 10.60 -7.24 -20.41
C SER A 1131 9.85 -6.14 -19.69
N ALA A 1132 8.56 -6.00 -19.98
CA ALA A 1132 7.65 -5.03 -19.38
C ALA A 1132 6.58 -5.72 -18.54
N SER A 1133 6.28 -5.17 -17.36
CA SER A 1133 5.35 -5.81 -16.42
C SER A 1133 4.37 -4.85 -15.74
N ALA A 1134 3.28 -5.43 -15.24
CA ALA A 1134 2.32 -4.80 -14.34
C ALA A 1134 2.93 -4.39 -12.98
N ASP A 1135 4.13 -4.87 -12.64
CA ASP A 1135 4.87 -4.41 -11.46
C ASP A 1135 5.48 -2.99 -11.61
N LYS A 1136 5.13 -2.30 -12.70
CA LYS A 1136 5.55 -0.92 -13.03
C LYS A 1136 7.02 -0.81 -13.45
N THR A 1137 7.69 -1.94 -13.67
CA THR A 1137 9.10 -1.98 -14.04
C THR A 1137 9.33 -2.54 -15.43
N VAL A 1138 10.47 -2.14 -15.99
CA VAL A 1138 11.09 -2.84 -17.14
C VAL A 1138 12.33 -3.53 -16.63
N ILE A 1139 12.56 -4.80 -16.95
CA ILE A 1139 13.78 -5.50 -16.55
C ILE A 1139 14.68 -5.72 -17.77
N LEU A 1140 15.96 -5.39 -17.64
CA LEU A 1140 17.01 -5.78 -18.59
C LEU A 1140 17.67 -7.07 -18.09
N TRP A 1141 17.69 -8.07 -18.95
CA TRP A 1141 18.30 -9.37 -18.72
C TRP A 1141 19.56 -9.52 -19.56
N ASN A 1142 20.68 -9.81 -18.92
CA ASN A 1142 21.89 -10.22 -19.63
C ASN A 1142 21.82 -11.73 -19.90
N LEU A 1143 21.65 -12.12 -21.15
CA LEU A 1143 21.43 -13.52 -21.51
C LEU A 1143 22.67 -14.38 -21.27
N ASP A 1144 23.88 -13.85 -21.50
CA ASP A 1144 25.13 -14.58 -21.25
C ASP A 1144 25.27 -14.96 -19.76
N GLN A 1145 24.91 -14.04 -18.86
CA GLN A 1145 24.93 -14.28 -17.41
C GLN A 1145 23.81 -15.23 -16.98
N VAL A 1146 22.57 -14.98 -17.44
CA VAL A 1146 21.40 -15.72 -16.95
C VAL A 1146 21.36 -17.16 -17.47
N LEU A 1147 21.83 -17.42 -18.69
CA LEU A 1147 21.87 -18.77 -19.26
C LEU A 1147 22.96 -19.65 -18.63
N THR A 1148 24.04 -19.05 -18.09
CA THR A 1148 25.16 -19.78 -17.47
C THR A 1148 25.07 -19.87 -15.94
N LEU A 1149 24.14 -19.13 -15.33
CA LEU A 1149 23.98 -19.07 -13.89
C LEU A 1149 23.49 -20.39 -13.29
N ASN A 1150 24.26 -20.90 -12.32
CA ASN A 1150 23.79 -21.90 -11.37
C ASN A 1150 23.25 -21.18 -10.13
N ASP A 1151 21.92 -21.14 -10.01
CA ASP A 1151 21.20 -20.36 -8.99
C ASP A 1151 21.64 -20.75 -7.56
N PHE A 1152 21.80 -22.05 -7.28
CA PHE A 1152 22.21 -22.54 -5.96
C PHE A 1152 23.67 -22.21 -5.62
N ALA A 1153 24.59 -22.39 -6.58
CA ALA A 1153 26.00 -22.07 -6.37
C ALA A 1153 26.19 -20.56 -6.17
N TYR A 1154 25.47 -19.73 -6.92
CA TYR A 1154 25.45 -18.28 -6.74
C TYR A 1154 24.92 -17.90 -5.35
N ALA A 1155 23.76 -18.45 -4.96
CA ALA A 1155 23.16 -18.22 -3.65
C ALA A 1155 24.13 -18.60 -2.52
N CYS A 1156 24.80 -19.75 -2.65
CA CYS A 1156 25.78 -20.20 -1.67
C CYS A 1156 26.96 -19.26 -1.52
N ASN A 1157 27.54 -18.78 -2.61
CA ASN A 1157 28.62 -17.78 -2.55
C ASN A 1157 28.14 -16.48 -1.89
N TRP A 1158 26.86 -16.14 -2.07
CA TRP A 1158 26.25 -14.94 -1.51
C TRP A 1158 26.08 -15.01 0.01
N VAL A 1159 25.62 -16.14 0.55
CA VAL A 1159 25.31 -16.30 1.98
C VAL A 1159 26.41 -16.99 2.79
N GLN A 1160 27.50 -17.41 2.15
CA GLN A 1160 28.52 -18.28 2.78
C GLN A 1160 29.09 -17.69 4.08
N ASP A 1161 29.40 -16.40 4.07
CA ASP A 1161 29.99 -15.72 5.23
C ASP A 1161 28.98 -15.64 6.38
N TYR A 1162 27.73 -15.25 6.09
CA TYR A 1162 26.62 -15.27 7.05
C TYR A 1162 26.45 -16.66 7.71
N LEU A 1163 26.40 -17.72 6.90
CA LEU A 1163 26.21 -19.09 7.43
C LEU A 1163 27.36 -19.54 8.34
N LYS A 1164 28.57 -19.02 8.12
CA LYS A 1164 29.74 -19.37 8.95
C LYS A 1164 29.81 -18.56 10.23
N THR A 1165 29.53 -17.26 10.17
CA THR A 1165 29.87 -16.30 11.22
C THR A 1165 28.68 -15.96 12.11
N ASN A 1166 27.45 -16.09 11.63
CA ASN A 1166 26.27 -15.70 12.38
C ASN A 1166 25.94 -16.70 13.51
N LEU A 1167 25.73 -16.17 14.71
CA LEU A 1167 25.48 -16.94 15.94
C LEU A 1167 24.07 -17.55 15.99
N ARG A 1168 23.10 -17.01 15.24
CA ARG A 1168 21.71 -17.50 15.22
C ARG A 1168 21.48 -18.65 14.23
N VAL A 1169 22.47 -18.95 13.39
CA VAL A 1169 22.36 -20.02 12.39
C VAL A 1169 22.59 -21.38 13.05
N SER A 1170 21.63 -22.29 12.88
CA SER A 1170 21.68 -23.64 13.43
C SER A 1170 22.89 -24.43 12.88
N PRO A 1171 23.47 -25.39 13.64
CA PRO A 1171 24.60 -26.18 13.16
C PRO A 1171 24.36 -26.89 11.82
N GLU A 1172 23.12 -27.35 11.59
CA GLU A 1172 22.70 -28.02 10.36
C GLU A 1172 22.73 -27.05 9.16
N ASP A 1173 22.25 -25.82 9.34
CA ASP A 1173 22.21 -24.78 8.31
C ASP A 1173 23.61 -24.29 7.92
N ARG A 1174 24.60 -24.38 8.80
CA ARG A 1174 26.01 -24.05 8.46
C ARG A 1174 26.57 -24.96 7.36
N THR A 1175 25.97 -26.15 7.17
CA THR A 1175 26.35 -27.10 6.13
C THR A 1175 25.53 -26.96 4.85
N LEU A 1176 24.63 -25.96 4.75
CA LEU A 1176 23.77 -25.74 3.58
C LEU A 1176 24.57 -25.66 2.27
N CYS A 1177 25.77 -25.07 2.33
CA CYS A 1177 26.64 -24.83 1.18
C CYS A 1177 27.90 -25.73 1.10
N GLN A 1178 28.00 -26.79 1.91
CA GLN A 1178 29.11 -27.74 1.79
C GLN A 1178 28.93 -28.62 0.54
N LYS A 1179 30.03 -28.88 -0.18
CA LYS A 1179 30.07 -29.50 -1.52
C LYS A 1179 29.14 -30.72 -1.65
N MET A 1180 28.16 -30.62 -2.56
CA MET A 1180 27.29 -31.71 -3.01
C MET A 1180 27.89 -32.55 -4.16
N PHE A 1181 29.21 -32.79 -4.15
CA PHE A 1181 29.82 -33.72 -5.11
C PHE A 1181 30.46 -34.90 -4.39
N LYS A 1182 29.64 -35.92 -4.11
CA LYS A 1182 30.11 -37.30 -4.28
C LYS A 1182 29.62 -37.75 -5.64
N SER A 1183 30.54 -37.76 -6.61
CA SER A 1183 30.41 -38.54 -7.84
C SER A 1183 30.14 -39.99 -7.45
N GLY A 1184 28.92 -40.47 -7.70
CA GLY A 1184 28.63 -41.89 -7.80
C GLY A 1184 28.79 -42.29 -9.26
N ASN A 1185 29.79 -43.13 -9.51
CA ASN A 1185 29.97 -43.89 -10.75
C ASN A 1185 28.72 -44.69 -11.12
#